data_AF-A0A8A4TQP5-F1
#
_entry.id   AF-A0A8A4TQP5-F1
#
_cell.length_a   1.000
_cell.length_b   1.000
_cell.length_c   1.000
_cell.angle_alpha   90.00
_cell.angle_beta   90.00
_cell.angle_gamma   90.00
#
_symmetry.space_group_name_H-M   'P 1'
#
loop_
_entity.id
_entity.type
_entity.pdbx_description
1 polymer ?
#
loop_
_entity_poly.entity_id
_entity_poly.type
_entity_poly.pdbx_seq_one_letter_code
_entity_poly.pdbx_strand_id
1 'polypeptide(L)'
;MKIEILWRILFITFAASTSWHGLADVELEPLGLFGESEPGHVTVHDDIAYVGQECKGLAILDFNEITNPVLMGRYAKSDNLVQGVYLEGAYYYFATDHWEVLDVRDPSNPTMLASHAYPEEYGHFAQALVADSRLYLLYRNKVGVWDIQNPFEADWLATPDMETNTSTGFPLGSNLGFHNGHLLVGQQGYLDIYDMQNPVQPVRLAHLLLNQHDDSQAMVTHGSIVYVGGLFMTYVVDLSSHSDPRLLRTLFESNTSLMSMAIGDDVLFTMNEINPMRAYDISDPTNPTLMNPVPLTTSGPSFFEAESNRLFYDGGAQGLRVASLADPQNPVELTSWDLAYGRYRGLATQGNFLYAFTNDHFLVHEWSENDGLTEIGSLDIDDDTFVGRHIHVKDQIVFFLGRDFGDGHPLVMVDVSDPSEPRRIQGPAQPYLGMHLIDHQLLLVDVGGISVYDVTNPSNPVLQKQNPRTTGLTGEIGASDSMLYFGVEGGIQIAELAADGTITDLDIYPFDFLHLWIFDDLLVTADSQAYILFDLSQPQNPVLQGLLGIRPSSWPQVTRRGNFLWTERFVGQLHVFNIEDFNNPVEAPGALGIHIDDLVLKDDLLFLGLYCPQNLAAYRVRACGTALQVSPLEDRFACIGEPLTVSLDFLGDATGFQWYRDGEPIEGAVTEELVIDVPDSSTSGMYHCVITNDCEEIVMEPFQLIATQCELTSGFAIWGQEGMWFCSSEAPSVLDYVAFVQNGNQCP
;
A
#
# COMPACT_ATOMS: atom_id res chain seq x y z
N MET A 1 -13.39 17.64 29.59
CA MET A 1 -12.02 18.22 29.66
C MET A 1 -11.22 17.37 30.64
N LYS A 2 -10.16 16.71 30.16
CA LYS A 2 -9.52 15.46 30.65
C LYS A 2 -10.18 14.17 30.13
N ILE A 3 -9.94 13.85 28.85
CA ILE A 3 -9.69 12.54 28.22
C ILE A 3 -9.23 12.89 26.78
N GLU A 4 -8.04 13.50 26.67
CA GLU A 4 -7.35 13.71 25.37
C GLU A 4 -5.83 13.48 25.45
N ILE A 5 -5.31 13.08 26.62
CA ILE A 5 -3.86 12.93 26.85
C ILE A 5 -3.43 11.45 26.91
N LEU A 6 -4.37 10.50 26.74
CA LEU A 6 -4.04 9.07 26.70
C LEU A 6 -3.83 8.51 25.27
N TRP A 7 -4.09 9.29 24.22
CA TRP A 7 -3.92 8.85 22.82
C TRP A 7 -2.50 9.07 22.25
N ARG A 8 -1.61 9.77 22.96
CA ARG A 8 -0.21 10.02 22.51
C ARG A 8 0.84 9.09 23.11
N ILE A 9 0.48 8.18 24.03
CA ILE A 9 1.46 7.37 24.77
C ILE A 9 1.49 5.90 24.31
N LEU A 10 0.55 5.44 23.48
CA LEU A 10 0.47 4.02 23.09
C LEU A 10 1.32 3.60 21.87
N PHE A 11 2.05 4.51 21.23
CA PHE A 11 2.92 4.19 20.09
C PHE A 11 4.40 3.94 20.44
N ILE A 12 4.81 4.05 21.72
CA ILE A 12 6.24 4.03 22.10
C ILE A 12 6.76 2.67 22.60
N THR A 13 5.94 1.62 22.75
CA THR A 13 6.45 0.34 23.27
C THR A 13 6.17 -0.85 22.36
N PHE A 14 6.76 -0.84 21.17
CA PHE A 14 7.26 -2.07 20.51
C PHE A 14 8.47 -1.77 19.60
N ALA A 15 9.41 -0.98 20.09
CA ALA A 15 10.75 -0.84 19.50
C ALA A 15 11.79 -0.99 20.62
N ALA A 16 12.03 -2.22 21.06
CA ALA A 16 13.19 -2.52 21.90
C ALA A 16 13.55 -4.00 21.79
N SER A 17 14.43 -4.34 20.85
CA SER A 17 15.65 -5.13 21.13
C SER A 17 16.34 -5.56 19.84
N THR A 18 16.86 -4.60 19.09
CA THR A 18 18.16 -4.76 18.42
C THR A 18 18.84 -3.40 18.50
N SER A 19 20.07 -3.36 18.96
CA SER A 19 20.87 -2.13 19.01
C SER A 19 21.29 -1.77 17.59
N TRP A 20 20.57 -0.85 16.98
CA TRP A 20 20.92 -0.22 15.70
C TRP A 20 22.01 0.83 15.96
N HIS A 21 23.21 0.57 15.46
CA HIS A 21 24.26 1.59 15.34
C HIS A 21 24.41 1.91 13.85
N GLY A 22 24.00 3.12 13.45
CA GLY A 22 24.27 3.69 12.13
C GLY A 22 23.02 4.19 11.39
N LEU A 23 22.87 5.53 11.39
CA LEU A 23 22.23 6.39 10.38
C LEU A 23 20.75 6.14 10.04
N ALA A 24 19.85 6.94 10.62
CA ALA A 24 18.49 7.12 10.11
C ALA A 24 18.45 8.36 9.20
N ASP A 25 18.80 8.18 7.93
CA ASP A 25 19.10 9.28 7.00
C ASP A 25 17.88 9.83 6.23
N VAL A 26 16.71 9.16 6.27
CA VAL A 26 15.52 9.57 5.52
C VAL A 26 14.25 9.33 6.34
N GLU A 27 13.42 10.35 6.50
CA GLU A 27 12.07 10.27 7.07
C GLU A 27 11.01 10.53 5.99
N LEU A 28 9.93 9.75 6.00
CA LEU A 28 8.76 9.93 5.14
C LEU A 28 7.60 10.47 5.97
N GLU A 29 7.28 11.75 5.79
CA GLU A 29 6.11 12.38 6.38
C GLU A 29 4.90 12.10 5.48
N PRO A 30 3.87 11.34 5.94
CA PRO A 30 2.70 11.05 5.12
C PRO A 30 1.89 12.33 4.88
N LEU A 31 1.60 12.60 3.60
CA LEU A 31 0.77 13.74 3.17
C LEU A 31 -0.66 13.31 2.85
N GLY A 32 -0.89 12.03 2.57
CA GLY A 32 -2.22 11.46 2.35
C GLY A 32 -2.23 10.23 1.46
N LEU A 33 -3.40 9.60 1.40
CA LEU A 33 -3.75 8.46 0.54
C LEU A 33 -4.90 8.85 -0.38
N PHE A 34 -4.84 8.48 -1.66
CA PHE A 34 -5.69 8.97 -2.74
C PHE A 34 -6.14 7.82 -3.68
N GLY A 35 -7.29 7.96 -4.37
CA GLY A 35 -7.91 6.96 -5.28
C GLY A 35 -8.94 6.03 -4.61
N GLU A 36 -9.89 5.41 -5.35
CA GLU A 36 -10.94 4.46 -4.86
C GLU A 36 -10.67 3.01 -5.30
N SER A 37 -11.17 2.00 -4.58
CA SER A 37 -10.89 0.57 -4.86
C SER A 37 -12.11 -0.22 -5.33
N GLU A 38 -11.85 -1.23 -6.17
CA GLU A 38 -12.83 -2.14 -6.77
C GLU A 38 -13.76 -2.81 -5.73
N PRO A 39 -15.04 -3.07 -6.06
CA PRO A 39 -15.96 -3.68 -5.13
C PRO A 39 -15.71 -5.20 -5.07
N GLY A 40 -15.27 -5.69 -3.91
CA GLY A 40 -15.01 -7.12 -3.67
C GLY A 40 -16.25 -7.90 -3.23
N HIS A 41 -17.21 -7.28 -2.56
CA HIS A 41 -18.49 -7.94 -2.23
C HIS A 41 -19.57 -6.88 -1.97
N VAL A 42 -20.82 -7.20 -2.31
CA VAL A 42 -21.97 -6.34 -2.02
C VAL A 42 -23.01 -7.11 -1.22
N THR A 43 -23.57 -6.49 -0.19
CA THR A 43 -24.81 -6.94 0.44
C THR A 43 -25.76 -5.77 0.56
N VAL A 44 -27.06 -6.01 0.37
CA VAL A 44 -28.08 -4.95 0.31
C VAL A 44 -29.17 -5.25 1.32
N HIS A 45 -29.63 -4.21 2.01
CA HIS A 45 -30.77 -4.28 2.92
C HIS A 45 -31.54 -2.96 2.91
N ASP A 46 -32.83 -2.99 2.58
CA ASP A 46 -33.73 -1.83 2.60
C ASP A 46 -33.14 -0.61 1.87
N ASP A 47 -32.70 -0.79 0.62
CA ASP A 47 -32.09 0.25 -0.23
C ASP A 47 -30.69 0.75 0.20
N ILE A 48 -30.10 0.18 1.24
CA ILE A 48 -28.73 0.48 1.65
C ILE A 48 -27.82 -0.64 1.16
N ALA A 49 -26.83 -0.29 0.33
CA ALA A 49 -25.79 -1.20 -0.12
C ALA A 49 -24.54 -1.05 0.75
N TYR A 50 -24.06 -2.19 1.25
CA TYR A 50 -22.82 -2.33 1.98
C TYR A 50 -21.80 -3.00 1.06
N VAL A 51 -20.82 -2.22 0.63
CA VAL A 51 -19.85 -2.61 -0.37
C VAL A 51 -18.51 -2.81 0.30
N GLY A 52 -18.10 -4.08 0.43
CA GLY A 52 -16.74 -4.43 0.78
C GLY A 52 -15.84 -4.02 -0.38
N GLN A 53 -14.93 -3.10 -0.13
CA GLN A 53 -13.93 -2.67 -1.09
C GLN A 53 -12.62 -3.34 -0.70
N GLU A 54 -12.00 -4.07 -1.64
CA GLU A 54 -10.85 -4.95 -1.38
C GLU A 54 -9.70 -4.27 -0.62
N CYS A 55 -9.63 -2.93 -0.68
CA CYS A 55 -8.50 -2.15 -0.17
C CYS A 55 -8.90 -0.95 0.70
N LYS A 56 -10.21 -0.71 0.90
CA LYS A 56 -10.72 0.49 1.61
C LYS A 56 -11.65 0.15 2.78
N GLY A 57 -11.87 -1.14 3.03
CA GLY A 57 -12.82 -1.60 4.05
C GLY A 57 -14.24 -1.54 3.50
N LEU A 58 -15.11 -0.76 4.14
CA LEU A 58 -16.54 -0.73 3.84
C LEU A 58 -16.99 0.64 3.34
N ALA A 59 -17.67 0.66 2.19
CA ALA A 59 -18.50 1.78 1.75
C ALA A 59 -19.98 1.46 2.01
N ILE A 60 -20.72 2.44 2.54
CA ILE A 60 -22.15 2.31 2.78
C ILE A 60 -22.88 3.34 1.93
N LEU A 61 -23.76 2.88 1.05
CA LEU A 61 -24.43 3.70 0.04
C LEU A 61 -25.94 3.62 0.20
N ASP A 62 -26.59 4.78 0.12
CA ASP A 62 -28.04 4.92 0.06
C ASP A 62 -28.51 4.95 -1.40
N PHE A 63 -29.36 3.99 -1.77
CA PHE A 63 -30.02 3.89 -3.07
C PHE A 63 -31.52 4.27 -3.03
N ASN A 64 -31.99 4.95 -1.97
CA ASN A 64 -33.35 5.50 -1.87
C ASN A 64 -33.72 6.33 -3.12
N GLU A 65 -32.81 7.20 -3.57
CA GLU A 65 -32.91 7.86 -4.88
C GLU A 65 -31.98 7.15 -5.86
N ILE A 66 -32.51 6.14 -6.56
CA ILE A 66 -31.72 5.24 -7.41
C ILE A 66 -30.85 5.95 -8.44
N THR A 67 -31.27 7.10 -8.97
CA THR A 67 -30.49 7.86 -9.99
C THR A 67 -29.40 8.74 -9.40
N ASN A 68 -29.31 8.82 -8.07
CA ASN A 68 -28.33 9.62 -7.34
C ASN A 68 -27.96 8.91 -6.03
N PRO A 69 -27.25 7.77 -6.11
CA PRO A 69 -26.82 7.06 -4.91
C PRO A 69 -25.91 7.96 -4.05
N VAL A 70 -26.15 7.95 -2.74
CA VAL A 70 -25.40 8.80 -1.80
C VAL A 70 -24.49 7.93 -0.97
N LEU A 71 -23.18 8.21 -1.00
CA LEU A 71 -22.25 7.64 -0.03
C LEU A 71 -22.61 8.18 1.36
N MET A 72 -23.17 7.31 2.22
CA MET A 72 -23.54 7.68 3.58
C MET A 72 -22.33 7.76 4.48
N GLY A 73 -21.46 6.76 4.41
CA GLY A 73 -20.33 6.60 5.33
C GLY A 73 -19.30 5.59 4.83
N ARG A 74 -18.14 5.62 5.48
CA ARG A 74 -17.02 4.73 5.21
C ARG A 74 -16.44 4.18 6.50
N TYR A 75 -15.92 2.97 6.44
CA TYR A 75 -15.08 2.41 7.47
C TYR A 75 -13.77 1.90 6.85
N ALA A 76 -12.69 2.66 7.07
CA ALA A 76 -11.35 2.36 6.56
C ALA A 76 -10.46 1.91 7.71
N LYS A 77 -10.19 0.60 7.79
CA LYS A 77 -9.26 0.07 8.80
C LYS A 77 -8.50 -1.20 8.43
N SER A 78 -8.93 -1.95 7.42
CA SER A 78 -8.18 -3.15 7.03
C SER A 78 -7.18 -2.85 5.93
N ASP A 79 -5.90 -3.05 6.21
CA ASP A 79 -4.82 -3.15 5.21
C ASP A 79 -4.94 -4.44 4.37
N ASN A 80 -6.08 -5.13 4.43
CA ASN A 80 -6.29 -6.50 3.96
C ASN A 80 -7.61 -6.63 3.18
N LEU A 81 -7.60 -7.57 2.23
CA LEU A 81 -8.73 -7.92 1.36
C LEU A 81 -9.99 -8.25 2.17
N VAL A 82 -11.07 -7.50 1.92
CA VAL A 82 -12.41 -7.81 2.44
C VAL A 82 -12.98 -8.97 1.61
N GLN A 83 -12.99 -10.18 2.17
CA GLN A 83 -13.30 -11.41 1.44
C GLN A 83 -14.73 -11.93 1.69
N GLY A 84 -15.45 -11.38 2.67
CA GLY A 84 -16.82 -11.76 2.95
C GLY A 84 -17.47 -10.79 3.92
N VAL A 85 -18.74 -10.49 3.65
CA VAL A 85 -19.50 -9.49 4.41
C VAL A 85 -20.89 -10.02 4.73
N TYR A 86 -21.39 -9.74 5.94
CA TYR A 86 -22.73 -10.13 6.33
C TYR A 86 -23.35 -9.09 7.27
N LEU A 87 -24.61 -8.74 7.02
CA LEU A 87 -25.41 -7.86 7.84
C LEU A 87 -26.42 -8.67 8.67
N GLU A 88 -26.30 -8.66 9.99
CA GLU A 88 -27.34 -9.16 10.90
C GLU A 88 -27.92 -8.00 11.71
N GLY A 89 -29.04 -7.45 11.25
CA GLY A 89 -29.71 -6.31 11.87
C GLY A 89 -28.83 -5.07 11.91
N ALA A 90 -28.23 -4.78 13.07
CA ALA A 90 -27.43 -3.58 13.34
C ALA A 90 -25.91 -3.79 13.13
N TYR A 91 -25.48 -5.03 12.92
CA TYR A 91 -24.07 -5.41 12.96
C TYR A 91 -23.58 -5.87 11.61
N TYR A 92 -22.43 -5.34 11.21
CA TYR A 92 -21.75 -5.74 10.00
C TYR A 92 -20.49 -6.53 10.35
N TYR A 93 -20.40 -7.75 9.83
CA TYR A 93 -19.27 -8.64 10.03
C TYR A 93 -18.46 -8.67 8.75
N PHE A 94 -17.15 -8.48 8.85
CA PHE A 94 -16.27 -8.67 7.71
C PHE A 94 -14.96 -9.33 8.15
N ALA A 95 -14.44 -10.18 7.28
CA ALA A 95 -13.32 -11.07 7.55
C ALA A 95 -12.11 -10.69 6.67
N THR A 96 -10.97 -10.48 7.33
CA THR A 96 -9.64 -10.23 6.75
C THR A 96 -8.66 -11.28 7.32
N ASP A 97 -7.49 -10.87 7.81
CA ASP A 97 -6.55 -11.61 8.68
C ASP A 97 -7.00 -11.76 10.15
N HIS A 98 -8.03 -11.02 10.53
CA HIS A 98 -8.90 -11.20 11.69
C HIS A 98 -10.33 -10.91 11.23
N TRP A 99 -11.33 -11.04 12.10
CA TRP A 99 -12.68 -10.61 11.76
C TRP A 99 -13.16 -9.53 12.71
N GLU A 100 -13.92 -8.58 12.17
CA GLU A 100 -14.37 -7.40 12.90
C GLU A 100 -15.90 -7.35 12.97
N VAL A 101 -16.38 -6.69 14.02
CA VAL A 101 -17.79 -6.37 14.21
C VAL A 101 -17.94 -4.85 14.18
N LEU A 102 -18.69 -4.37 13.21
CA LEU A 102 -19.04 -2.95 13.10
C LEU A 102 -20.46 -2.70 13.56
N ASP A 103 -20.65 -1.58 14.27
CA ASP A 103 -21.95 -0.94 14.39
C ASP A 103 -22.27 -0.21 13.08
N VAL A 104 -23.39 -0.56 12.46
CA VAL A 104 -23.89 0.15 11.27
C VAL A 104 -25.31 0.71 11.48
N ARG A 105 -25.75 0.88 12.75
CA ARG A 105 -27.04 1.52 13.08
C ARG A 105 -27.11 2.97 12.60
N ASP A 106 -25.97 3.64 12.57
CA ASP A 106 -25.78 4.90 11.86
C ASP A 106 -24.88 4.63 10.64
N PRO A 107 -25.47 4.39 9.46
CA PRO A 107 -24.74 4.16 8.21
C PRO A 107 -23.75 5.28 7.86
N SER A 108 -23.96 6.49 8.38
CA SER A 108 -23.07 7.62 8.11
C SER A 108 -21.78 7.62 8.94
N ASN A 109 -21.79 6.86 10.04
CA ASN A 109 -20.67 6.78 10.96
C ASN A 109 -20.52 5.34 11.50
N PRO A 110 -20.11 4.39 10.64
CA PRO A 110 -19.84 3.03 11.08
C PRO A 110 -18.69 3.00 12.10
N THR A 111 -18.84 2.21 13.16
CA THR A 111 -17.82 2.15 14.24
C THR A 111 -17.41 0.73 14.56
N MET A 112 -16.10 0.51 14.76
CA MET A 112 -15.59 -0.80 15.21
C MET A 112 -15.96 -1.04 16.66
N LEU A 113 -16.68 -2.13 16.92
CA LEU A 113 -17.05 -2.53 18.27
C LEU A 113 -16.10 -3.59 18.82
N ALA A 114 -15.66 -4.52 17.96
CA ALA A 114 -14.73 -5.59 18.34
C ALA A 114 -13.92 -6.09 17.14
N SER A 115 -12.77 -6.70 17.45
CA SER A 115 -11.91 -7.42 16.50
C SER A 115 -11.46 -8.71 17.18
N HIS A 116 -11.52 -9.81 16.44
CA HIS A 116 -11.28 -11.15 16.93
C HIS A 116 -10.26 -11.85 16.05
N ALA A 117 -9.17 -12.30 16.66
CA ALA A 117 -8.14 -13.06 15.96
C ALA A 117 -8.63 -14.48 15.61
N TYR A 118 -8.14 -15.02 14.50
CA TYR A 118 -8.30 -16.44 14.22
C TYR A 118 -7.38 -17.29 15.11
N PRO A 119 -7.71 -18.57 15.35
CA PRO A 119 -6.73 -19.50 15.92
C PRO A 119 -5.51 -19.61 15.00
N GLU A 120 -4.29 -19.75 15.54
CA GLU A 120 -3.00 -19.65 14.81
C GLU A 120 -2.82 -20.60 13.60
N GLU A 121 -3.68 -21.63 13.44
CA GLU A 121 -3.61 -22.61 12.34
C GLU A 121 -4.40 -22.19 11.07
N TYR A 122 -5.03 -21.01 11.07
CA TYR A 122 -5.95 -20.54 10.03
C TYR A 122 -5.40 -19.27 9.36
N GLY A 123 -5.19 -19.30 8.04
CA GLY A 123 -4.78 -18.18 7.17
C GLY A 123 -5.93 -17.66 6.27
N HIS A 124 -5.63 -17.21 5.05
CA HIS A 124 -6.58 -16.59 4.09
C HIS A 124 -7.97 -17.25 3.97
N PHE A 125 -9.00 -16.41 4.12
CA PHE A 125 -10.42 -16.74 4.21
C PHE A 125 -11.12 -16.87 2.84
N ALA A 126 -12.21 -17.63 2.77
CA ALA A 126 -13.00 -17.81 1.53
C ALA A 126 -14.45 -17.33 1.61
N GLN A 127 -15.18 -17.50 2.74
CA GLN A 127 -16.58 -17.05 2.85
C GLN A 127 -17.13 -17.03 4.28
N ALA A 128 -17.91 -16.00 4.62
CA ALA A 128 -18.59 -15.82 5.90
C ALA A 128 -20.09 -16.06 5.77
N LEU A 129 -20.70 -16.61 6.83
CA LEU A 129 -22.14 -16.80 6.93
C LEU A 129 -22.54 -16.61 8.39
N VAL A 130 -23.57 -15.81 8.66
CA VAL A 130 -24.16 -15.72 10.00
C VAL A 130 -25.55 -16.31 9.99
N ALA A 131 -25.82 -17.19 10.95
CA ALA A 131 -27.14 -17.78 11.14
C ALA A 131 -27.32 -18.22 12.59
N ASP A 132 -28.55 -18.09 13.11
CA ASP A 132 -28.92 -18.51 14.47
C ASP A 132 -27.96 -17.98 15.56
N SER A 133 -27.57 -16.70 15.47
CA SER A 133 -26.63 -16.04 16.38
C SER A 133 -25.24 -16.71 16.42
N ARG A 134 -24.80 -17.24 15.28
CA ARG A 134 -23.48 -17.86 15.10
C ARG A 134 -22.83 -17.37 13.83
N LEU A 135 -21.52 -17.20 13.87
CA LEU A 135 -20.70 -16.88 12.71
C LEU A 135 -19.97 -18.14 12.24
N TYR A 136 -20.17 -18.47 10.96
CA TYR A 136 -19.54 -19.58 10.25
C TYR A 136 -18.50 -19.01 9.30
N LEU A 137 -17.26 -19.48 9.44
CA LEU A 137 -16.11 -18.98 8.71
C LEU A 137 -15.47 -20.11 7.93
N LEU A 138 -15.52 -20.06 6.61
CA LEU A 138 -14.87 -21.05 5.75
C LEU A 138 -13.41 -20.66 5.48
N TYR A 139 -12.50 -21.55 5.84
CA TYR A 139 -11.06 -21.43 5.64
C TYR A 139 -10.53 -22.64 4.86
N ARG A 140 -10.16 -22.44 3.59
CA ARG A 140 -9.67 -23.49 2.67
C ARG A 140 -10.61 -24.71 2.61
N ASN A 141 -10.43 -25.63 3.56
CA ASN A 141 -11.13 -26.90 3.68
C ASN A 141 -11.64 -27.16 5.12
N LYS A 142 -11.74 -26.12 5.96
CA LYS A 142 -12.24 -26.16 7.34
C LYS A 142 -13.32 -25.09 7.52
N VAL A 143 -14.30 -25.34 8.39
CA VAL A 143 -15.28 -24.33 8.81
C VAL A 143 -15.06 -24.02 10.29
N GLY A 144 -14.86 -22.76 10.66
CA GLY A 144 -14.88 -22.31 12.06
C GLY A 144 -16.29 -21.91 12.47
N VAL A 145 -16.74 -22.35 13.64
CA VAL A 145 -18.03 -21.97 14.23
C VAL A 145 -17.80 -21.12 15.47
N TRP A 146 -18.39 -19.93 15.48
CA TRP A 146 -18.28 -18.96 16.56
C TRP A 146 -19.65 -18.66 17.16
N ASP A 147 -19.73 -18.60 18.49
CA ASP A 147 -20.87 -18.01 19.18
C ASP A 147 -20.77 -16.49 19.08
N ILE A 148 -21.82 -15.85 18.57
CA ILE A 148 -21.91 -14.38 18.50
C ILE A 148 -23.14 -13.86 19.23
N GLN A 149 -23.71 -14.60 20.20
CA GLN A 149 -24.76 -14.09 21.09
C GLN A 149 -24.34 -12.77 21.73
N ASN A 150 -23.06 -12.63 22.09
CA ASN A 150 -22.41 -11.36 22.31
C ASN A 150 -21.31 -11.17 21.24
N PRO A 151 -21.54 -10.36 20.20
CA PRO A 151 -20.57 -10.22 19.12
C PRO A 151 -19.27 -9.51 19.58
N PHE A 152 -19.26 -8.89 20.76
CA PHE A 152 -18.08 -8.26 21.34
C PHE A 152 -17.16 -9.24 22.08
N GLU A 153 -17.69 -10.41 22.46
CA GLU A 153 -17.00 -11.46 23.20
C GLU A 153 -17.33 -12.80 22.53
N ALA A 154 -16.91 -12.94 21.27
CA ALA A 154 -17.23 -14.12 20.50
C ALA A 154 -16.35 -15.30 20.93
N ASP A 155 -17.01 -16.43 21.19
CA ASP A 155 -16.35 -17.66 21.62
C ASP A 155 -16.22 -18.63 20.44
N TRP A 156 -15.01 -19.14 20.21
CA TRP A 156 -14.81 -20.24 19.26
C TRP A 156 -15.41 -21.54 19.82
N LEU A 157 -16.34 -22.14 19.06
CA LEU A 157 -17.09 -23.31 19.51
C LEU A 157 -16.53 -24.63 18.96
N ALA A 158 -16.29 -24.69 17.65
CA ALA A 158 -15.89 -25.92 16.96
C ALA A 158 -15.32 -25.67 15.57
N THR A 159 -14.70 -26.73 15.03
CA THR A 159 -14.42 -26.89 13.60
C THR A 159 -15.04 -28.22 13.14
N PRO A 160 -16.15 -28.25 12.38
CA PRO A 160 -16.72 -29.48 11.86
C PRO A 160 -15.71 -30.25 11.01
N ASP A 161 -15.66 -31.58 11.18
CA ASP A 161 -14.80 -32.46 10.38
C ASP A 161 -15.29 -32.51 8.92
N MET A 162 -14.46 -32.01 8.01
CA MET A 162 -14.67 -32.05 6.56
C MET A 162 -13.92 -33.25 5.96
N GLU A 163 -14.54 -34.02 5.07
CA GLU A 163 -13.84 -35.11 4.35
C GLU A 163 -13.09 -34.55 3.14
N THR A 164 -11.81 -34.22 3.35
CA THR A 164 -11.01 -33.59 2.30
C THR A 164 -10.28 -34.65 1.47
N ASN A 165 -10.58 -34.76 0.17
CA ASN A 165 -9.85 -35.61 -0.75
C ASN A 165 -8.60 -34.88 -1.30
N THR A 166 -7.60 -34.60 -0.46
CA THR A 166 -6.44 -33.80 -0.91
C THR A 166 -5.36 -34.67 -1.57
N SER A 167 -5.36 -34.75 -2.91
CA SER A 167 -4.15 -35.10 -3.68
C SER A 167 -3.50 -33.91 -4.40
N THR A 168 -4.10 -32.71 -4.41
CA THR A 168 -3.64 -31.58 -5.27
C THR A 168 -3.19 -30.32 -4.54
N GLY A 169 -3.25 -30.26 -3.21
CA GLY A 169 -2.56 -29.21 -2.43
C GLY A 169 -3.14 -27.79 -2.48
N PHE A 170 -4.16 -27.51 -3.29
CA PHE A 170 -4.87 -26.23 -3.30
C PHE A 170 -6.35 -26.47 -3.67
N PRO A 171 -7.32 -26.40 -2.73
CA PRO A 171 -8.74 -26.41 -3.09
C PRO A 171 -9.13 -25.02 -3.60
N LEU A 172 -9.46 -24.93 -4.90
CA LEU A 172 -10.07 -23.74 -5.50
C LEU A 172 -11.59 -23.98 -5.55
N GLY A 173 -12.29 -23.74 -4.44
CA GLY A 173 -13.75 -23.80 -4.39
C GLY A 173 -14.27 -24.54 -3.17
N SER A 174 -14.85 -23.78 -2.25
CA SER A 174 -15.72 -24.24 -1.19
C SER A 174 -16.63 -23.08 -0.81
N ASN A 175 -17.84 -23.39 -0.36
CA ASN A 175 -18.82 -22.37 -0.03
C ASN A 175 -19.80 -22.86 1.04
N LEU A 176 -20.44 -21.90 1.71
CA LEU A 176 -21.38 -22.11 2.81
C LEU A 176 -22.79 -21.72 2.38
N GLY A 177 -23.75 -22.45 2.92
CA GLY A 177 -25.17 -22.07 2.89
C GLY A 177 -25.82 -22.42 4.22
N PHE A 178 -27.00 -21.86 4.48
CA PHE A 178 -27.82 -22.23 5.63
C PHE A 178 -29.24 -22.54 5.20
N HIS A 179 -29.82 -23.61 5.73
CA HIS A 179 -31.21 -23.95 5.45
C HIS A 179 -31.87 -24.64 6.65
N ASN A 180 -32.86 -23.99 7.26
CA ASN A 180 -33.69 -24.51 8.35
C ASN A 180 -32.86 -25.08 9.53
N GLY A 181 -31.92 -24.31 10.08
CA GLY A 181 -31.10 -24.70 11.24
C GLY A 181 -29.93 -25.64 10.92
N HIS A 182 -29.67 -25.91 9.63
CA HIS A 182 -28.60 -26.79 9.17
C HIS A 182 -27.60 -26.00 8.33
N LEU A 183 -26.32 -26.25 8.60
CA LEU A 183 -25.21 -25.72 7.83
C LEU A 183 -25.00 -26.60 6.58
N LEU A 184 -24.94 -25.96 5.43
CA LEU A 184 -24.61 -26.55 4.15
C LEU A 184 -23.16 -26.18 3.82
N VAL A 185 -22.37 -27.16 3.41
CA VAL A 185 -20.98 -26.94 3.01
C VAL A 185 -20.73 -27.58 1.66
N GLY A 186 -20.56 -26.74 0.63
CA GLY A 186 -20.08 -27.18 -0.66
C GLY A 186 -18.56 -27.32 -0.63
N GLN A 187 -18.07 -28.45 -1.12
CA GLN A 187 -16.65 -28.79 -1.23
C GLN A 187 -16.39 -29.50 -2.55
N GLN A 188 -15.14 -29.83 -2.85
CA GLN A 188 -14.74 -30.53 -4.09
C GLN A 188 -15.60 -31.77 -4.35
N GLY A 189 -16.58 -31.62 -5.25
CA GLY A 189 -17.50 -32.64 -5.69
C GLY A 189 -18.58 -33.09 -4.73
N TYR A 190 -18.72 -32.47 -3.55
CA TYR A 190 -19.71 -32.88 -2.55
C TYR A 190 -20.46 -31.71 -1.92
N LEU A 191 -21.67 -32.02 -1.44
CA LEU A 191 -22.44 -31.17 -0.53
C LEU A 191 -22.57 -31.89 0.82
N ASP A 192 -21.98 -31.32 1.86
CA ASP A 192 -22.15 -31.76 3.25
C ASP A 192 -23.26 -30.98 3.94
N ILE A 193 -23.99 -31.67 4.82
CA ILE A 193 -25.06 -31.07 5.62
C ILE A 193 -24.82 -31.41 7.09
N TYR A 194 -24.76 -30.39 7.94
CA TYR A 194 -24.53 -30.52 9.37
C TYR A 194 -25.73 -30.04 10.18
N ASP A 195 -26.12 -30.85 11.17
CA ASP A 195 -26.99 -30.44 12.26
C ASP A 195 -26.19 -29.58 13.25
N MET A 196 -26.69 -28.37 13.48
CA MET A 196 -26.06 -27.37 14.33
C MET A 196 -26.77 -27.24 15.69
N GLN A 197 -27.66 -28.16 16.09
CA GLN A 197 -28.31 -28.11 17.41
C GLN A 197 -27.30 -28.06 18.57
N ASN A 198 -26.22 -28.83 18.49
CA ASN A 198 -25.08 -28.75 19.42
C ASN A 198 -23.86 -28.13 18.70
N PRO A 199 -23.61 -26.82 18.83
CA PRO A 199 -22.62 -26.13 18.00
C PRO A 199 -21.17 -26.46 18.37
N VAL A 200 -20.93 -26.97 19.60
CA VAL A 200 -19.59 -27.47 19.99
C VAL A 200 -19.33 -28.89 19.48
N GLN A 201 -20.38 -29.60 19.03
CA GLN A 201 -20.28 -30.92 18.41
C GLN A 201 -21.25 -31.04 17.22
N PRO A 202 -20.98 -30.35 16.11
CA PRO A 202 -21.80 -30.42 14.90
C PRO A 202 -21.86 -31.86 14.38
N VAL A 203 -23.06 -32.31 13.96
CA VAL A 203 -23.26 -33.67 13.48
C VAL A 203 -23.51 -33.66 11.97
N ARG A 204 -22.63 -34.28 11.19
CA ARG A 204 -22.85 -34.45 9.75
C ARG A 204 -24.03 -35.39 9.51
N LEU A 205 -25.10 -34.88 8.92
CA LEU A 205 -26.30 -35.63 8.55
C LEU A 205 -26.18 -36.30 7.19
N ALA A 206 -25.51 -35.65 6.24
CA ALA A 206 -25.36 -36.14 4.88
C ALA A 206 -24.03 -35.69 4.25
N HIS A 207 -23.58 -36.50 3.28
CA HIS A 207 -22.43 -36.26 2.39
C HIS A 207 -22.85 -36.68 0.98
N LEU A 208 -23.34 -35.73 0.20
CA LEU A 208 -23.93 -35.99 -1.12
C LEU A 208 -22.87 -35.77 -2.21
N LEU A 209 -22.60 -36.80 -3.02
CA LEU A 209 -21.77 -36.68 -4.22
C LEU A 209 -22.51 -35.89 -5.31
N LEU A 210 -21.91 -34.79 -5.75
CA LEU A 210 -22.33 -34.00 -6.90
C LEU A 210 -21.52 -34.43 -8.14
N ASN A 211 -20.22 -34.14 -8.13
CA ASN A 211 -19.27 -34.53 -9.17
C ASN A 211 -17.83 -34.44 -8.64
N GLN A 212 -17.17 -35.59 -8.49
CA GLN A 212 -15.84 -35.75 -7.88
C GLN A 212 -14.68 -34.91 -8.50
N HIS A 213 -14.92 -34.21 -9.61
CA HIS A 213 -13.92 -33.37 -10.30
C HIS A 213 -14.33 -31.91 -10.40
N ASP A 214 -15.42 -31.51 -9.75
CA ASP A 214 -15.98 -30.17 -9.88
C ASP A 214 -16.01 -29.48 -8.51
N ASP A 215 -15.40 -28.30 -8.43
CA ASP A 215 -15.26 -27.56 -7.19
C ASP A 215 -16.43 -26.58 -7.03
N SER A 216 -17.07 -26.61 -5.85
CA SER A 216 -18.22 -25.77 -5.55
C SER A 216 -17.79 -24.31 -5.32
N GLN A 217 -18.41 -23.37 -6.03
CA GLN A 217 -18.06 -21.94 -6.03
C GLN A 217 -19.16 -21.06 -5.40
N ALA A 218 -20.43 -21.37 -5.65
CA ALA A 218 -21.56 -20.56 -5.20
C ALA A 218 -22.76 -21.44 -4.81
N MET A 219 -23.62 -20.93 -3.93
CA MET A 219 -24.82 -21.65 -3.50
C MET A 219 -25.92 -20.69 -3.09
N VAL A 220 -27.15 -21.00 -3.53
CA VAL A 220 -28.36 -20.25 -3.19
C VAL A 220 -29.50 -21.21 -2.91
N THR A 221 -30.38 -20.85 -1.99
CA THR A 221 -31.52 -21.68 -1.57
C THR A 221 -32.84 -21.02 -1.97
N HIS A 222 -33.79 -21.83 -2.43
CA HIS A 222 -35.16 -21.41 -2.73
C HIS A 222 -36.14 -22.47 -2.23
N GLY A 223 -36.83 -22.16 -1.14
CA GLY A 223 -37.65 -23.14 -0.43
C GLY A 223 -36.81 -24.34 0.02
N SER A 224 -37.23 -25.55 -0.33
CA SER A 224 -36.49 -26.78 -0.02
C SER A 224 -35.43 -27.14 -1.05
N ILE A 225 -35.19 -26.32 -2.07
CA ILE A 225 -34.18 -26.59 -3.10
C ILE A 225 -32.94 -25.76 -2.84
N VAL A 226 -31.77 -26.36 -3.02
CA VAL A 226 -30.50 -25.66 -3.09
C VAL A 226 -29.89 -25.83 -4.47
N TYR A 227 -29.41 -24.72 -5.01
CA TYR A 227 -28.63 -24.69 -6.24
C TYR A 227 -27.17 -24.54 -5.85
N VAL A 228 -26.33 -25.46 -6.30
CA VAL A 228 -24.89 -25.46 -6.02
C VAL A 228 -24.17 -25.27 -7.34
N GLY A 229 -23.47 -24.16 -7.52
CA GLY A 229 -22.67 -23.88 -8.70
C GLY A 229 -21.26 -24.45 -8.55
N GLY A 230 -20.83 -25.27 -9.49
CA GLY A 230 -19.45 -25.74 -9.66
C GLY A 230 -18.74 -25.03 -10.82
N LEU A 231 -17.51 -25.43 -11.16
CA LEU A 231 -16.72 -24.82 -12.23
C LEU A 231 -17.43 -24.81 -13.58
N PHE A 232 -18.24 -25.82 -13.90
CA PHE A 232 -18.90 -25.91 -15.22
C PHE A 232 -20.41 -26.17 -15.16
N MET A 233 -20.93 -26.45 -13.96
CA MET A 233 -22.24 -27.04 -13.78
C MET A 233 -22.98 -26.41 -12.62
N THR A 234 -24.30 -26.31 -12.71
CA THR A 234 -25.17 -26.04 -11.57
C THR A 234 -25.91 -27.30 -11.16
N TYR A 235 -25.80 -27.69 -9.89
CA TYR A 235 -26.46 -28.85 -9.31
C TYR A 235 -27.74 -28.42 -8.59
N VAL A 236 -28.87 -29.04 -8.94
CA VAL A 236 -30.17 -28.79 -8.31
C VAL A 236 -30.43 -29.91 -7.30
N VAL A 237 -30.46 -29.57 -6.02
CA VAL A 237 -30.53 -30.54 -4.92
C VAL A 237 -31.77 -30.29 -4.06
N ASP A 238 -32.54 -31.35 -3.81
CA ASP A 238 -33.68 -31.34 -2.89
C ASP A 238 -33.21 -31.57 -1.45
N LEU A 239 -33.54 -30.61 -0.58
CA LEU A 239 -33.29 -30.58 0.85
C LEU A 239 -34.58 -30.77 1.67
N SER A 240 -35.61 -31.40 1.11
CA SER A 240 -36.82 -31.83 1.86
C SER A 240 -36.47 -32.73 3.05
N SER A 241 -35.34 -33.44 3.00
CA SER A 241 -34.73 -34.12 4.14
C SER A 241 -33.23 -33.85 4.19
N HIS A 242 -32.75 -33.15 5.22
CA HIS A 242 -31.33 -32.85 5.44
C HIS A 242 -30.44 -34.08 5.68
N SER A 243 -31.03 -35.23 6.06
CA SER A 243 -30.32 -36.50 6.21
C SER A 243 -30.37 -37.40 4.97
N ASP A 244 -31.23 -37.10 3.99
CA ASP A 244 -31.33 -37.80 2.70
C ASP A 244 -31.49 -36.76 1.56
N PRO A 245 -30.51 -35.84 1.38
CA PRO A 245 -30.57 -34.86 0.30
C PRO A 245 -30.44 -35.57 -1.05
N ARG A 246 -31.11 -35.03 -2.08
CA ARG A 246 -31.16 -35.68 -3.39
C ARG A 246 -30.75 -34.75 -4.51
N LEU A 247 -29.71 -35.13 -5.25
CA LEU A 247 -29.41 -34.51 -6.53
C LEU A 247 -30.54 -34.83 -7.51
N LEU A 248 -31.32 -33.81 -7.89
CA LEU A 248 -32.41 -33.94 -8.83
C LEU A 248 -31.89 -33.90 -10.27
N ARG A 249 -31.01 -32.93 -10.55
CA ARG A 249 -30.44 -32.73 -11.88
C ARG A 249 -29.20 -31.83 -11.87
N THR A 250 -28.51 -31.83 -13.00
CA THR A 250 -27.35 -30.98 -13.29
C THR A 250 -27.64 -30.15 -14.53
N LEU A 251 -27.35 -28.85 -14.46
CA LEU A 251 -27.44 -27.89 -15.56
C LEU A 251 -26.04 -27.62 -16.07
N PHE A 252 -25.84 -27.67 -17.39
CA PHE A 252 -24.59 -27.24 -17.98
C PHE A 252 -24.56 -25.71 -18.08
N GLU A 253 -23.59 -25.10 -17.41
CA GLU A 253 -23.37 -23.67 -17.49
C GLU A 253 -22.48 -23.40 -18.70
N SER A 254 -21.16 -23.32 -18.53
CA SER A 254 -20.25 -23.09 -19.63
C SER A 254 -19.00 -23.95 -19.52
N ASN A 255 -18.05 -23.66 -20.39
CA ASN A 255 -16.68 -24.14 -20.33
C ASN A 255 -15.77 -23.26 -19.46
N THR A 256 -16.33 -22.39 -18.60
CA THR A 256 -15.61 -21.43 -17.76
C THR A 256 -16.18 -21.45 -16.35
N SER A 257 -15.36 -21.11 -15.34
CA SER A 257 -15.75 -21.17 -13.93
C SER A 257 -17.00 -20.35 -13.65
N LEU A 258 -17.96 -20.92 -12.90
CA LEU A 258 -19.07 -20.18 -12.33
C LEU A 258 -18.57 -19.38 -11.12
N MET A 259 -18.86 -18.09 -11.09
CA MET A 259 -18.34 -17.17 -10.08
C MET A 259 -19.37 -16.85 -8.99
N SER A 260 -20.61 -16.56 -9.40
CA SER A 260 -21.67 -16.17 -8.45
C SER A 260 -23.06 -16.62 -8.92
N MET A 261 -23.97 -16.69 -7.95
CA MET A 261 -25.38 -17.01 -8.12
C MET A 261 -26.21 -16.09 -7.22
N ALA A 262 -27.33 -15.59 -7.72
CA ALA A 262 -28.35 -14.94 -6.90
C ALA A 262 -29.75 -15.33 -7.38
N ILE A 263 -30.73 -15.22 -6.49
CA ILE A 263 -32.13 -15.46 -6.80
C ILE A 263 -32.90 -14.16 -6.63
N GLY A 264 -33.54 -13.71 -7.70
CA GLY A 264 -34.51 -12.62 -7.68
C GLY A 264 -35.89 -13.17 -8.01
N ASP A 265 -36.82 -13.12 -7.06
CA ASP A 265 -38.15 -13.74 -7.17
C ASP A 265 -38.08 -15.23 -7.59
N ASP A 266 -38.64 -15.58 -8.75
CA ASP A 266 -38.64 -16.92 -9.34
C ASP A 266 -37.59 -17.07 -10.45
N VAL A 267 -36.50 -16.30 -10.40
CA VAL A 267 -35.40 -16.36 -11.37
C VAL A 267 -34.06 -16.61 -10.69
N LEU A 268 -33.36 -17.66 -11.12
CA LEU A 268 -31.98 -17.92 -10.75
C LEU A 268 -31.04 -17.27 -11.78
N PHE A 269 -30.17 -16.39 -11.31
CA PHE A 269 -29.10 -15.82 -12.12
C PHE A 269 -27.79 -16.56 -11.86
N THR A 270 -27.06 -16.87 -12.93
CA THR A 270 -25.73 -17.49 -12.86
C THR A 270 -24.76 -16.75 -13.76
N MET A 271 -23.49 -16.77 -13.41
CA MET A 271 -22.48 -16.01 -14.12
C MET A 271 -21.13 -16.70 -14.09
N ASN A 272 -20.42 -16.65 -15.21
CA ASN A 272 -19.16 -17.34 -15.40
C ASN A 272 -18.11 -16.35 -15.95
N GLU A 273 -16.82 -16.62 -15.72
CA GLU A 273 -15.69 -15.70 -15.97
C GLU A 273 -15.68 -14.99 -17.35
N ILE A 274 -16.15 -15.65 -18.42
CA ILE A 274 -15.98 -15.15 -19.81
C ILE A 274 -17.34 -15.07 -20.55
N ASN A 275 -18.43 -15.54 -19.93
CA ASN A 275 -19.72 -15.67 -20.60
C ASN A 275 -20.74 -14.68 -20.02
N PRO A 276 -21.70 -14.22 -20.85
CA PRO A 276 -22.76 -13.36 -20.35
C PRO A 276 -23.56 -14.07 -19.25
N MET A 277 -24.06 -13.27 -18.31
CA MET A 277 -24.95 -13.74 -17.26
C MET A 277 -26.14 -14.51 -17.86
N ARG A 278 -26.55 -15.57 -17.18
CA ARG A 278 -27.70 -16.40 -17.54
C ARG A 278 -28.79 -16.24 -16.51
N ALA A 279 -30.01 -16.44 -16.97
CA ALA A 279 -31.20 -16.48 -16.14
C ALA A 279 -31.92 -17.81 -16.37
N TYR A 280 -32.41 -18.41 -15.29
CA TYR A 280 -33.26 -19.60 -15.31
C TYR A 280 -34.59 -19.30 -14.64
N ASP A 281 -35.70 -19.65 -15.30
CA ASP A 281 -37.01 -19.68 -14.65
C ASP A 281 -37.02 -20.82 -13.63
N ILE A 282 -37.24 -20.47 -12.35
CA ILE A 282 -37.33 -21.39 -11.23
C ILE A 282 -38.71 -21.35 -10.55
N SER A 283 -39.76 -20.91 -11.26
CA SER A 283 -41.15 -21.00 -10.78
C SER A 283 -41.53 -22.44 -10.39
N ASP A 284 -40.92 -23.42 -11.06
CA ASP A 284 -40.73 -24.78 -10.55
C ASP A 284 -39.26 -24.96 -10.14
N PRO A 285 -38.92 -24.85 -8.84
CA PRO A 285 -37.52 -24.87 -8.41
C PRO A 285 -36.86 -26.25 -8.61
N THR A 286 -37.64 -27.30 -8.85
CA THR A 286 -37.09 -28.64 -9.15
C THR A 286 -36.66 -28.79 -10.61
N ASN A 287 -37.15 -27.91 -11.49
CA ASN A 287 -36.92 -27.98 -12.92
C ASN A 287 -36.61 -26.60 -13.54
N PRO A 288 -35.41 -26.04 -13.28
CA PRO A 288 -35.00 -24.78 -13.87
C PRO A 288 -34.96 -24.83 -15.39
N THR A 289 -35.48 -23.79 -16.04
CA THR A 289 -35.46 -23.68 -17.50
C THR A 289 -34.69 -22.45 -17.94
N LEU A 290 -33.71 -22.65 -18.84
CA LEU A 290 -32.84 -21.58 -19.33
C LEU A 290 -33.68 -20.55 -20.12
N MET A 291 -33.56 -19.29 -19.73
CA MET A 291 -34.12 -18.14 -20.46
C MET A 291 -33.14 -17.68 -21.55
N ASN A 292 -33.53 -16.64 -22.32
CA ASN A 292 -32.59 -16.01 -23.25
C ASN A 292 -31.37 -15.44 -22.50
N PRO A 293 -30.17 -15.38 -23.13
CA PRO A 293 -29.00 -14.75 -22.52
C PRO A 293 -29.28 -13.31 -22.11
N VAL A 294 -28.78 -12.93 -20.94
CA VAL A 294 -29.02 -11.60 -20.38
C VAL A 294 -27.98 -10.64 -20.94
N PRO A 295 -28.37 -9.53 -21.61
CA PRO A 295 -27.45 -8.68 -22.37
C PRO A 295 -26.66 -7.68 -21.52
N LEU A 296 -26.33 -7.97 -20.26
CA LEU A 296 -25.45 -7.10 -19.47
C LEU A 296 -24.01 -7.27 -19.99
N THR A 297 -23.42 -6.18 -20.51
CA THR A 297 -22.18 -6.17 -21.31
C THR A 297 -20.93 -5.82 -20.51
N THR A 298 -20.82 -6.22 -19.25
CA THR A 298 -19.57 -6.00 -18.51
C THR A 298 -18.59 -7.15 -18.74
N SER A 299 -17.29 -6.86 -18.67
CA SER A 299 -16.28 -7.88 -18.40
C SER A 299 -16.72 -8.59 -17.12
N GLY A 300 -17.12 -9.86 -17.23
CA GLY A 300 -17.99 -10.55 -16.26
C GLY A 300 -17.80 -10.10 -14.79
N PRO A 301 -18.86 -9.60 -14.11
CA PRO A 301 -18.78 -9.18 -12.71
C PRO A 301 -18.11 -10.25 -11.85
N SER A 302 -17.36 -9.89 -10.83
CA SER A 302 -16.85 -10.88 -9.88
C SER A 302 -17.95 -11.33 -8.92
N PHE A 303 -18.87 -10.42 -8.57
CA PHE A 303 -19.95 -10.63 -7.61
C PHE A 303 -21.22 -9.88 -8.01
N PHE A 304 -22.38 -10.41 -7.61
CA PHE A 304 -23.68 -9.73 -7.73
C PHE A 304 -24.66 -10.23 -6.68
N GLU A 305 -25.62 -9.38 -6.34
CA GLU A 305 -26.71 -9.65 -5.39
C GLU A 305 -28.03 -9.18 -5.99
N ALA A 306 -29.11 -9.94 -5.78
CA ALA A 306 -30.45 -9.61 -6.23
C ALA A 306 -31.36 -9.25 -5.05
N GLU A 307 -32.00 -8.08 -5.09
CA GLU A 307 -32.94 -7.64 -4.06
C GLU A 307 -34.08 -6.81 -4.67
N SER A 308 -35.33 -7.09 -4.29
CA SER A 308 -36.50 -6.25 -4.60
C SER A 308 -36.60 -5.84 -6.08
N ASN A 309 -36.42 -6.82 -6.99
CA ASN A 309 -36.46 -6.62 -8.44
C ASN A 309 -35.33 -5.74 -9.00
N ARG A 310 -34.18 -5.73 -8.32
CA ARG A 310 -32.93 -5.11 -8.76
C ARG A 310 -31.78 -6.09 -8.68
N LEU A 311 -30.80 -5.87 -9.53
CA LEU A 311 -29.53 -6.58 -9.54
C LEU A 311 -28.42 -5.57 -9.27
N PHE A 312 -27.70 -5.77 -8.19
CA PHE A 312 -26.47 -5.04 -7.86
C PHE A 312 -25.30 -5.90 -8.30
N TYR A 313 -24.42 -5.38 -9.14
CA TYR A 313 -23.30 -6.16 -9.67
C TYR A 313 -22.05 -5.30 -9.81
N ASP A 314 -20.91 -5.98 -9.70
CA ASP A 314 -19.61 -5.40 -9.94
C ASP A 314 -19.43 -5.07 -11.45
N GLY A 315 -19.22 -3.79 -11.75
CA GLY A 315 -18.89 -3.31 -13.10
C GLY A 315 -17.40 -3.34 -13.40
N GLY A 316 -16.55 -3.79 -12.47
CA GLY A 316 -15.09 -3.67 -12.55
C GLY A 316 -14.67 -2.21 -12.34
N ALA A 317 -13.82 -1.70 -13.24
CA ALA A 317 -13.32 -0.32 -13.19
C ALA A 317 -14.43 0.74 -13.28
N GLN A 318 -15.55 0.34 -13.87
CA GLN A 318 -16.78 1.12 -13.94
C GLN A 318 -17.44 1.32 -12.54
N GLY A 319 -17.18 0.47 -11.55
CA GLY A 319 -17.75 0.56 -10.21
C GLY A 319 -19.04 -0.23 -10.02
N LEU A 320 -19.75 0.00 -8.92
CA LEU A 320 -20.99 -0.73 -8.62
C LEU A 320 -22.08 -0.33 -9.61
N ARG A 321 -22.73 -1.31 -10.23
CA ARG A 321 -23.83 -1.11 -11.18
C ARG A 321 -25.14 -1.63 -10.60
N VAL A 322 -26.24 -0.99 -10.95
CA VAL A 322 -27.58 -1.43 -10.56
C VAL A 322 -28.48 -1.52 -11.78
N ALA A 323 -29.06 -2.69 -12.02
CA ALA A 323 -30.03 -2.92 -13.08
C ALA A 323 -31.41 -3.31 -12.55
N SER A 324 -32.45 -2.96 -13.29
CA SER A 324 -33.81 -3.41 -13.03
C SER A 324 -33.99 -4.85 -13.50
N LEU A 325 -34.61 -5.68 -12.66
CA LEU A 325 -35.03 -7.04 -13.00
C LEU A 325 -36.51 -7.12 -13.40
N ALA A 326 -37.18 -5.98 -13.65
CA ALA A 326 -38.61 -5.96 -14.00
C ALA A 326 -38.94 -6.81 -15.24
N ASP A 327 -37.99 -6.90 -16.17
CA ASP A 327 -37.91 -7.96 -17.17
C ASP A 327 -36.56 -8.67 -17.00
N PRO A 328 -36.53 -9.85 -16.34
CA PRO A 328 -35.29 -10.59 -16.10
C PRO A 328 -34.53 -11.00 -17.37
N GLN A 329 -35.20 -11.01 -18.53
CA GLN A 329 -34.58 -11.33 -19.82
C GLN A 329 -33.99 -10.10 -20.50
N ASN A 330 -34.42 -8.91 -20.10
CA ASN A 330 -33.98 -7.63 -20.64
C ASN A 330 -33.79 -6.63 -19.50
N PRO A 331 -32.87 -6.89 -18.55
CA PRO A 331 -32.60 -5.95 -17.48
C PRO A 331 -32.07 -4.64 -18.08
N VAL A 332 -32.53 -3.55 -17.50
CA VAL A 332 -32.15 -2.19 -17.91
C VAL A 332 -31.34 -1.60 -16.77
N GLU A 333 -30.12 -1.15 -17.08
CA GLU A 333 -29.30 -0.42 -16.12
C GLU A 333 -30.05 0.83 -15.63
N LEU A 334 -30.16 0.95 -14.30
CA LEU A 334 -30.85 2.04 -13.62
C LEU A 334 -29.87 3.15 -13.23
N THR A 335 -28.68 2.76 -12.75
CA THR A 335 -27.63 3.69 -12.33
C THR A 335 -26.28 2.97 -12.23
N SER A 336 -25.23 3.77 -12.19
CA SER A 336 -23.91 3.42 -11.68
C SER A 336 -23.59 4.19 -10.40
N TRP A 337 -22.71 3.62 -9.58
CA TRP A 337 -21.87 4.36 -8.65
C TRP A 337 -20.43 4.13 -9.09
N ASP A 338 -19.86 5.12 -9.76
CA ASP A 338 -18.50 5.02 -10.30
C ASP A 338 -17.49 5.03 -9.14
N LEU A 339 -16.58 4.05 -9.17
CA LEU A 339 -15.40 4.08 -8.34
C LEU A 339 -14.38 5.00 -9.00
N ALA A 340 -13.68 5.82 -8.21
CA ALA A 340 -12.53 6.56 -8.72
C ALA A 340 -11.40 5.58 -9.12
N TYR A 341 -11.37 5.29 -10.42
CA TYR A 341 -10.28 4.81 -11.27
C TYR A 341 -9.50 3.59 -10.79
N GLY A 342 -9.19 2.69 -11.72
CA GLY A 342 -8.39 1.50 -11.42
C GLY A 342 -6.99 1.81 -10.87
N ARG A 343 -6.19 0.75 -10.69
CA ARG A 343 -4.79 0.82 -10.24
C ARG A 343 -3.98 1.87 -11.01
N TYR A 344 -3.27 2.77 -10.31
CA TYR A 344 -2.34 3.72 -10.92
C TYR A 344 -1.15 2.96 -11.51
N ARG A 345 -0.88 3.16 -12.80
CA ARG A 345 0.11 2.38 -13.56
C ARG A 345 1.32 3.18 -14.01
N GLY A 346 1.13 4.47 -14.26
CA GLY A 346 2.20 5.37 -14.62
C GLY A 346 1.95 6.75 -14.06
N LEU A 347 3.00 7.38 -13.55
CA LEU A 347 3.01 8.66 -12.88
C LEU A 347 4.05 9.59 -13.51
N ALA A 348 3.66 10.82 -13.80
CA ALA A 348 4.59 11.87 -14.18
C ALA A 348 4.22 13.18 -13.51
N THR A 349 5.20 14.06 -13.32
CA THR A 349 4.97 15.38 -12.74
C THR A 349 5.47 16.47 -13.67
N GLN A 350 4.74 17.60 -13.72
CA GLN A 350 5.23 18.85 -14.32
C GLN A 350 4.57 20.03 -13.61
N GLY A 351 5.37 20.97 -13.11
CA GLY A 351 4.83 22.03 -12.25
C GLY A 351 4.11 21.41 -11.06
N ASN A 352 2.99 21.98 -10.61
CA ASN A 352 2.23 21.45 -9.48
C ASN A 352 1.29 20.31 -9.84
N PHE A 353 1.39 19.76 -11.05
CA PHE A 353 0.51 18.69 -11.50
C PHE A 353 1.19 17.33 -11.42
N LEU A 354 0.42 16.35 -10.94
CA LEU A 354 0.68 14.94 -11.08
C LEU A 354 -0.28 14.38 -12.14
N TYR A 355 0.29 13.86 -13.20
CA TYR A 355 -0.42 13.14 -14.24
C TYR A 355 -0.31 11.66 -13.98
N ALA A 356 -1.42 10.96 -14.11
CA ALA A 356 -1.47 9.54 -13.90
C ALA A 356 -2.34 8.89 -14.97
N PHE A 357 -2.12 7.60 -15.20
CA PHE A 357 -3.11 6.78 -15.85
C PHE A 357 -3.35 5.51 -15.04
N THR A 358 -4.58 5.03 -15.18
CA THR A 358 -5.09 3.79 -14.62
C THR A 358 -5.36 2.81 -15.77
N ASN A 359 -6.08 1.72 -15.52
CA ASN A 359 -6.41 0.79 -16.60
C ASN A 359 -7.35 1.42 -17.65
N ASP A 360 -8.15 2.40 -17.26
CA ASP A 360 -9.29 2.91 -18.03
C ASP A 360 -9.34 4.45 -18.07
N HIS A 361 -8.60 5.15 -17.22
CA HIS A 361 -8.61 6.61 -17.17
C HIS A 361 -7.23 7.24 -17.14
N PHE A 362 -7.10 8.38 -17.81
CA PHE A 362 -6.05 9.37 -17.58
C PHE A 362 -6.55 10.41 -16.56
N LEU A 363 -5.68 10.77 -15.61
CA LEU A 363 -6.01 11.60 -14.45
C LEU A 363 -5.03 12.76 -14.30
N VAL A 364 -5.56 13.90 -13.88
CA VAL A 364 -4.80 15.10 -13.55
C VAL A 364 -5.10 15.50 -12.12
N HIS A 365 -4.04 15.51 -11.30
CA HIS A 365 -4.10 15.99 -9.94
C HIS A 365 -3.28 17.27 -9.80
N GLU A 366 -3.77 18.21 -9.00
CA GLU A 366 -3.05 19.40 -8.57
C GLU A 366 -2.60 19.24 -7.11
N TRP A 367 -1.33 19.54 -6.84
CA TRP A 367 -0.77 19.56 -5.51
C TRP A 367 -0.67 20.98 -4.96
N SER A 368 -1.07 21.18 -3.70
CA SER A 368 -0.82 22.40 -2.94
C SER A 368 -0.41 22.12 -1.48
N GLU A 369 0.31 23.04 -0.85
CA GLU A 369 0.74 22.91 0.55
C GLU A 369 -0.43 22.86 1.54
N ASN A 370 -1.55 23.51 1.24
CA ASN A 370 -2.69 23.62 2.16
C ASN A 370 -3.73 22.52 1.96
N ASP A 371 -4.00 22.16 0.71
CA ASP A 371 -5.09 21.27 0.34
C ASP A 371 -4.61 19.86 -0.06
N GLY A 372 -3.28 19.66 -0.09
CA GLY A 372 -2.68 18.39 -0.48
C GLY A 372 -2.87 18.11 -1.97
N LEU A 373 -3.08 16.83 -2.32
CA LEU A 373 -3.31 16.39 -3.69
C LEU A 373 -4.81 16.36 -3.98
N THR A 374 -5.24 17.09 -5.01
CA THR A 374 -6.65 17.16 -5.45
C THR A 374 -6.77 16.74 -6.90
N GLU A 375 -7.69 15.85 -7.22
CA GLU A 375 -8.04 15.56 -8.61
C GLU A 375 -8.80 16.75 -9.21
N ILE A 376 -8.35 17.22 -10.37
CA ILE A 376 -8.93 18.39 -11.03
C ILE A 376 -9.47 18.09 -12.43
N GLY A 377 -9.08 16.96 -13.02
CA GLY A 377 -9.56 16.56 -14.34
C GLY A 377 -9.28 15.09 -14.63
N SER A 378 -10.10 14.51 -15.49
CA SER A 378 -9.97 13.13 -15.94
C SER A 378 -10.41 12.97 -17.39
N LEU A 379 -9.91 11.92 -18.03
CA LEU A 379 -10.23 11.53 -19.39
C LEU A 379 -10.33 10.02 -19.46
N ASP A 380 -11.50 9.53 -19.84
CA ASP A 380 -11.70 8.13 -20.18
C ASP A 380 -10.86 7.73 -21.41
N ILE A 381 -10.11 6.64 -21.27
CA ILE A 381 -9.24 6.10 -22.31
C ILE A 381 -9.70 4.72 -22.82
N ASP A 382 -10.78 4.16 -22.25
CA ASP A 382 -11.66 3.06 -22.73
C ASP A 382 -10.99 2.00 -23.64
N ASP A 383 -9.84 1.48 -23.20
CA ASP A 383 -9.09 0.42 -23.90
C ASP A 383 -8.66 -0.62 -22.85
N ASP A 384 -9.31 -1.78 -22.88
CA ASP A 384 -9.30 -2.89 -21.90
C ASP A 384 -7.95 -3.65 -21.81
N THR A 385 -6.84 -2.93 -21.93
CA THR A 385 -5.54 -3.51 -22.26
C THR A 385 -4.42 -2.53 -21.89
N PHE A 386 -3.55 -2.86 -20.90
CA PHE A 386 -2.18 -2.27 -20.88
C PHE A 386 -1.00 -3.04 -20.25
N VAL A 387 0.20 -2.84 -20.85
CA VAL A 387 1.59 -3.00 -20.33
C VAL A 387 2.46 -1.84 -20.88
N GLY A 388 2.76 -0.82 -20.07
CA GLY A 388 3.81 0.18 -20.36
C GLY A 388 3.80 1.40 -19.43
N ARG A 389 4.61 1.43 -18.39
CA ARG A 389 4.54 2.50 -17.37
C ARG A 389 5.11 3.86 -17.80
N HIS A 390 5.67 3.97 -19.01
CA HIS A 390 6.35 5.18 -19.46
C HIS A 390 5.35 6.28 -19.82
N ILE A 391 5.33 7.30 -18.96
CA ILE A 391 4.63 8.56 -19.16
C ILE A 391 5.66 9.68 -19.26
N HIS A 392 5.56 10.49 -20.30
CA HIS A 392 6.36 11.69 -20.47
C HIS A 392 5.46 12.90 -20.63
N VAL A 393 5.88 14.04 -20.11
CA VAL A 393 5.16 15.30 -20.28
C VAL A 393 6.09 16.30 -20.94
N LYS A 394 5.60 16.96 -22.00
CA LYS A 394 6.27 18.08 -22.64
C LYS A 394 5.29 19.22 -22.84
N ASP A 395 5.62 20.37 -22.26
CA ASP A 395 4.82 21.58 -22.31
C ASP A 395 3.40 21.37 -21.76
N GLN A 396 2.41 21.11 -22.62
CA GLN A 396 1.02 20.85 -22.26
C GLN A 396 0.50 19.53 -22.85
N ILE A 397 1.40 18.65 -23.27
CA ILE A 397 1.06 17.34 -23.86
C ILE A 397 1.68 16.23 -23.03
N VAL A 398 0.86 15.26 -22.65
CA VAL A 398 1.27 14.01 -22.01
C VAL A 398 1.32 12.90 -23.06
N PHE A 399 2.38 12.10 -23.03
CA PHE A 399 2.63 10.96 -23.90
C PHE A 399 2.66 9.68 -23.06
N PHE A 400 1.93 8.65 -23.47
CA PHE A 400 2.02 7.30 -22.92
C PHE A 400 1.67 6.25 -23.98
N LEU A 401 2.07 5.00 -23.79
CA LEU A 401 1.67 3.89 -24.66
C LEU A 401 0.36 3.27 -24.13
N GLY A 402 -0.44 2.59 -24.97
CA GLY A 402 -1.60 1.74 -24.55
C GLY A 402 -1.33 0.24 -24.78
N ARG A 403 -2.23 -0.76 -24.61
CA ARG A 403 -2.01 -2.15 -25.13
C ARG A 403 -3.04 -2.55 -26.16
N ASP A 404 -2.63 -3.44 -27.05
CA ASP A 404 -3.48 -4.53 -27.52
C ASP A 404 -2.63 -5.80 -27.74
N PHE A 405 -3.21 -6.99 -27.59
CA PHE A 405 -2.49 -8.25 -27.79
C PHE A 405 -2.23 -8.48 -29.30
N GLY A 406 -0.95 -8.52 -29.69
CA GLY A 406 -0.52 -9.23 -30.90
C GLY A 406 0.38 -8.44 -31.84
N ASP A 407 0.16 -7.13 -32.00
CA ASP A 407 0.88 -6.34 -33.01
C ASP A 407 1.49 -5.01 -32.48
N GLY A 408 1.30 -4.68 -31.19
CA GLY A 408 1.87 -3.57 -30.40
C GLY A 408 0.98 -2.31 -30.26
N HIS A 409 1.51 -1.17 -29.79
CA HIS A 409 0.70 -0.13 -29.10
C HIS A 409 0.74 1.30 -29.69
N PRO A 410 -0.40 1.98 -29.96
CA PRO A 410 -0.35 3.35 -30.44
C PRO A 410 0.18 4.29 -29.35
N LEU A 411 0.88 5.35 -29.77
CA LEU A 411 1.18 6.46 -28.88
C LEU A 411 -0.13 7.18 -28.54
N VAL A 412 -0.51 7.17 -27.27
CA VAL A 412 -1.59 8.00 -26.76
C VAL A 412 -1.01 9.35 -26.37
N MET A 413 -1.66 10.40 -26.83
CA MET A 413 -1.30 11.77 -26.48
C MET A 413 -2.51 12.46 -25.87
N VAL A 414 -2.29 13.21 -24.80
CA VAL A 414 -3.34 13.97 -24.11
C VAL A 414 -2.91 15.41 -23.99
N ASP A 415 -3.76 16.32 -24.45
CA ASP A 415 -3.65 17.75 -24.26
C ASP A 415 -4.21 18.13 -22.89
N VAL A 416 -3.33 18.71 -22.08
CA VAL A 416 -3.60 19.20 -20.73
C VAL A 416 -3.42 20.73 -20.65
N SER A 417 -3.62 21.43 -21.77
CA SER A 417 -3.62 22.90 -21.80
C SER A 417 -4.67 23.51 -20.85
N ASP A 418 -5.79 22.80 -20.68
CA ASP A 418 -6.71 22.95 -19.56
C ASP A 418 -6.65 21.66 -18.73
N PRO A 419 -5.91 21.67 -17.60
CA PRO A 419 -5.77 20.50 -16.72
C PRO A 419 -7.10 19.95 -16.17
N SER A 420 -8.15 20.77 -16.13
CA SER A 420 -9.47 20.34 -15.66
C SER A 420 -10.33 19.68 -16.74
N GLU A 421 -9.97 19.86 -18.01
CA GLU A 421 -10.63 19.25 -19.15
C GLU A 421 -9.60 18.62 -20.10
N PRO A 422 -8.89 17.55 -19.69
CA PRO A 422 -7.90 16.88 -20.54
C PRO A 422 -8.55 16.27 -21.79
N ARG A 423 -7.84 16.29 -22.93
CA ARG A 423 -8.38 15.83 -24.22
C ARG A 423 -7.41 14.95 -24.98
N ARG A 424 -7.89 13.79 -25.47
CA ARG A 424 -7.10 12.91 -26.34
C ARG A 424 -6.78 13.60 -27.67
N ILE A 425 -5.51 13.56 -28.07
CA ILE A 425 -5.02 13.96 -29.40
C ILE A 425 -4.44 12.74 -30.11
N GLN A 426 -4.54 12.73 -31.44
CA GLN A 426 -4.04 11.64 -32.26
C GLN A 426 -2.51 11.62 -32.31
N GLY A 427 -1.90 10.55 -31.78
CA GLY A 427 -0.48 10.25 -31.95
C GLY A 427 -0.18 9.38 -33.18
N PRO A 428 1.10 9.07 -33.45
CA PRO A 428 1.48 8.07 -34.43
C PRO A 428 0.80 6.72 -34.14
N ALA A 429 0.09 6.20 -35.13
CA ALA A 429 -0.75 5.01 -35.00
C ALA A 429 0.02 3.67 -35.04
N GLN A 430 1.36 3.74 -35.08
CA GLN A 430 2.15 2.52 -35.10
C GLN A 430 2.30 1.93 -33.71
N PRO A 431 2.48 0.61 -33.65
CA PRO A 431 2.71 -0.09 -32.42
C PRO A 431 4.11 0.12 -31.84
N TYR A 432 4.21 0.54 -30.58
CA TYR A 432 5.47 0.74 -29.87
C TYR A 432 5.57 -0.13 -28.60
N LEU A 433 6.80 -0.47 -28.23
CA LEU A 433 7.19 -1.26 -27.06
C LEU A 433 7.70 -0.38 -25.92
N GLY A 434 8.23 0.80 -26.23
CA GLY A 434 8.70 1.76 -25.24
C GLY A 434 8.97 3.12 -25.83
N MET A 435 9.24 4.08 -24.97
CA MET A 435 9.48 5.47 -25.37
C MET A 435 10.50 6.15 -24.47
N HIS A 436 11.14 7.19 -25.02
CA HIS A 436 11.96 8.11 -24.24
C HIS A 436 11.94 9.51 -24.86
N LEU A 437 11.89 10.56 -24.04
CA LEU A 437 11.92 11.95 -24.50
C LEU A 437 13.24 12.62 -24.10
N ILE A 438 13.96 13.17 -25.09
CA ILE A 438 15.20 13.92 -24.90
C ILE A 438 15.04 15.28 -25.57
N ASP A 439 14.94 16.35 -24.78
CA ASP A 439 14.69 17.71 -25.26
C ASP A 439 13.46 17.79 -26.20
N HIS A 440 13.69 17.91 -27.51
CA HIS A 440 12.64 17.91 -28.53
C HIS A 440 12.58 16.61 -29.35
N GLN A 441 13.34 15.57 -29.01
CA GLN A 441 13.34 14.27 -29.71
C GLN A 441 12.60 13.21 -28.88
N LEU A 442 11.45 12.76 -29.38
CA LEU A 442 10.71 11.62 -28.83
C LEU A 442 11.13 10.34 -29.57
N LEU A 443 11.76 9.43 -28.85
CA LEU A 443 12.17 8.12 -29.34
C LEU A 443 11.05 7.13 -29.05
N LEU A 444 10.61 6.41 -30.07
CA LEU A 444 9.61 5.35 -29.96
C LEU A 444 10.22 4.05 -30.46
N VAL A 445 10.22 3.04 -29.60
CA VAL A 445 10.80 1.73 -29.86
C VAL A 445 9.73 0.81 -30.41
N ASP A 446 9.99 0.11 -31.51
CA ASP A 446 9.11 -0.91 -32.07
C ASP A 446 9.90 -2.18 -32.41
N VAL A 447 9.20 -3.23 -32.87
CA VAL A 447 9.83 -4.52 -33.25
C VAL A 447 10.82 -4.39 -34.41
N GLY A 448 10.76 -3.32 -35.19
CA GLY A 448 11.61 -3.05 -36.36
C GLY A 448 12.74 -2.05 -36.11
N GLY A 449 12.80 -1.39 -34.95
CA GLY A 449 13.86 -0.44 -34.60
C GLY A 449 13.42 0.70 -33.69
N ILE A 450 14.10 1.84 -33.82
CA ILE A 450 13.82 3.05 -33.04
C ILE A 450 13.47 4.18 -34.00
N SER A 451 12.24 4.69 -33.87
CA SER A 451 11.76 5.87 -34.61
C SER A 451 11.97 7.13 -33.77
N VAL A 452 12.58 8.16 -34.34
CA VAL A 452 12.84 9.45 -33.68
C VAL A 452 11.92 10.51 -34.27
N TYR A 453 11.09 11.12 -33.43
CA TYR A 453 10.16 12.19 -33.76
C TYR A 453 10.63 13.52 -33.19
N ASP A 454 10.57 14.59 -33.97
CA ASP A 454 10.68 15.97 -33.50
C ASP A 454 9.34 16.39 -32.87
N VAL A 455 9.40 16.74 -31.59
CA VAL A 455 8.29 17.22 -30.76
C VAL A 455 8.54 18.65 -30.26
N THR A 456 9.25 19.48 -31.05
CA THR A 456 9.31 20.94 -30.83
C THR A 456 7.89 21.54 -30.77
N ASN A 457 6.96 20.99 -31.57
CA ASN A 457 5.53 21.13 -31.34
C ASN A 457 4.97 19.78 -30.84
N PRO A 458 4.79 19.59 -29.53
CA PRO A 458 4.41 18.29 -28.98
C PRO A 458 2.99 17.84 -29.39
N SER A 459 2.10 18.77 -29.76
CA SER A 459 0.77 18.44 -30.25
C SER A 459 0.76 17.82 -31.66
N ASN A 460 1.88 17.91 -32.38
CA ASN A 460 2.03 17.36 -33.73
C ASN A 460 3.46 16.84 -33.93
N PRO A 461 3.79 15.64 -33.40
CA PRO A 461 5.10 15.00 -33.60
C PRO A 461 5.40 14.75 -35.08
N VAL A 462 6.62 15.06 -35.50
CA VAL A 462 7.06 14.85 -36.90
C VAL A 462 8.18 13.82 -36.93
N LEU A 463 7.99 12.73 -37.67
CA LEU A 463 9.03 11.70 -37.84
C LEU A 463 10.28 12.33 -38.46
N GLN A 464 11.37 12.36 -37.71
CA GLN A 464 12.66 12.89 -38.14
C GLN A 464 13.50 11.78 -38.78
N LYS A 465 13.56 10.61 -38.13
CA LYS A 465 14.40 9.48 -38.55
C LYS A 465 13.81 8.14 -38.15
N GLN A 466 13.97 7.13 -39.00
CA GLN A 466 13.84 5.72 -38.61
C GLN A 466 15.23 5.11 -38.52
N ASN A 467 15.51 4.41 -37.41
CA ASN A 467 16.75 3.66 -37.18
C ASN A 467 16.40 2.17 -37.12
N PRO A 468 16.38 1.45 -38.26
CA PRO A 468 15.98 0.05 -38.31
C PRO A 468 16.99 -0.84 -37.58
N ARG A 469 16.48 -1.86 -36.88
CA ARG A 469 17.32 -2.84 -36.18
C ARG A 469 16.86 -4.26 -36.46
N THR A 470 17.81 -5.20 -36.37
CA THR A 470 17.59 -6.63 -36.66
C THR A 470 17.59 -7.51 -35.42
N THR A 471 17.91 -6.94 -34.26
CA THR A 471 17.94 -7.61 -32.95
C THR A 471 16.66 -7.30 -32.18
N GLY A 472 16.20 -8.25 -31.35
CA GLY A 472 14.99 -8.06 -30.53
C GLY A 472 15.19 -6.96 -29.51
N LEU A 473 14.52 -5.82 -29.69
CA LEU A 473 14.46 -4.73 -28.73
C LEU A 473 13.48 -5.09 -27.61
N THR A 474 13.82 -4.76 -26.37
CA THR A 474 12.97 -5.03 -25.21
C THR A 474 11.91 -3.95 -24.97
N GLY A 475 12.07 -2.77 -25.58
CA GLY A 475 11.25 -1.57 -25.33
C GLY A 475 11.92 -0.58 -24.37
N GLU A 476 12.75 -1.07 -23.46
CA GLU A 476 13.44 -0.24 -22.45
C GLU A 476 14.51 0.64 -23.09
N ILE A 477 14.39 1.96 -22.90
CA ILE A 477 15.32 2.96 -23.42
C ILE A 477 15.42 4.15 -22.45
N GLY A 478 16.64 4.65 -22.26
CA GLY A 478 16.93 5.83 -21.48
C GLY A 478 18.13 6.57 -22.05
N ALA A 479 18.34 7.80 -21.60
CA ALA A 479 19.43 8.62 -22.07
C ALA A 479 20.06 9.49 -20.98
N SER A 480 21.36 9.75 -21.14
CA SER A 480 22.10 10.80 -20.45
C SER A 480 22.72 11.68 -21.53
N ASP A 481 22.32 12.94 -21.61
CA ASP A 481 22.60 13.85 -22.72
C ASP A 481 22.24 13.23 -24.10
N SER A 482 23.21 13.12 -25.01
CA SER A 482 23.05 12.49 -26.32
C SER A 482 23.35 10.99 -26.31
N MET A 483 23.69 10.41 -25.17
CA MET A 483 24.01 8.98 -25.05
C MET A 483 22.75 8.18 -24.71
N LEU A 484 22.46 7.19 -25.54
CA LEU A 484 21.34 6.27 -25.39
C LEU A 484 21.81 4.94 -24.79
N TYR A 485 20.97 4.39 -23.92
CA TYR A 485 21.09 3.07 -23.34
C TYR A 485 19.76 2.36 -23.57
N PHE A 486 19.75 1.23 -24.26
CA PHE A 486 18.53 0.48 -24.51
C PHE A 486 18.74 -1.02 -24.53
N GLY A 487 17.72 -1.75 -24.10
CA GLY A 487 17.77 -3.21 -24.00
C GLY A 487 17.70 -3.89 -25.37
N VAL A 488 18.60 -4.84 -25.57
CA VAL A 488 18.66 -5.70 -26.75
C VAL A 488 18.83 -7.16 -26.32
N GLU A 489 18.53 -8.10 -27.22
CA GLU A 489 18.91 -9.49 -27.02
C GLU A 489 20.42 -9.61 -26.75
N GLY A 490 20.79 -9.98 -25.51
CA GLY A 490 22.17 -10.15 -25.07
C GLY A 490 22.74 -9.03 -24.20
N GLY A 491 21.99 -7.96 -23.88
CA GLY A 491 22.41 -6.95 -22.90
C GLY A 491 21.87 -5.54 -23.13
N ILE A 492 22.61 -4.53 -22.68
CA ILE A 492 22.33 -3.11 -22.96
C ILE A 492 23.22 -2.63 -24.11
N GLN A 493 22.59 -2.06 -25.14
CA GLN A 493 23.27 -1.34 -26.22
C GLN A 493 23.51 0.11 -25.80
N ILE A 494 24.75 0.57 -25.98
CA ILE A 494 25.16 1.97 -25.83
C ILE A 494 25.26 2.58 -27.22
N ALA A 495 24.62 3.73 -27.42
CA ALA A 495 24.63 4.43 -28.69
C ALA A 495 24.64 5.96 -28.51
N GLU A 496 25.00 6.69 -29.56
CA GLU A 496 24.93 8.16 -29.60
C GLU A 496 23.77 8.61 -30.49
N LEU A 497 22.95 9.54 -29.99
CA LEU A 497 21.89 10.22 -30.72
C LEU A 497 22.40 11.53 -31.30
N ALA A 498 22.43 11.62 -32.63
CA ALA A 498 22.73 12.85 -33.31
C ALA A 498 21.49 13.78 -33.38
N ALA A 499 21.73 15.08 -33.53
CA ALA A 499 20.68 16.09 -33.69
C ALA A 499 19.76 15.86 -34.91
N ASP A 500 20.21 15.09 -35.91
CA ASP A 500 19.39 14.71 -37.07
C ASP A 500 18.56 13.43 -36.85
N GLY A 501 18.58 12.89 -35.63
CA GLY A 501 17.88 11.67 -35.22
C GLY A 501 18.61 10.37 -35.58
N THR A 502 19.81 10.44 -36.14
CA THR A 502 20.62 9.24 -36.41
C THR A 502 21.16 8.66 -35.11
N ILE A 503 20.97 7.35 -34.91
CA ILE A 503 21.52 6.63 -33.77
C ILE A 503 22.74 5.81 -34.22
N THR A 504 23.88 6.02 -33.55
CA THR A 504 25.13 5.32 -33.84
C THR A 504 25.51 4.40 -32.68
N ASP A 505 25.52 3.10 -32.93
CA ASP A 505 25.91 2.10 -31.93
C ASP A 505 27.40 2.20 -31.62
N LEU A 506 27.74 2.16 -30.33
CA LEU A 506 29.11 2.31 -29.85
C LEU A 506 29.63 1.02 -29.22
N ASP A 507 28.90 0.47 -28.26
CA ASP A 507 29.29 -0.73 -27.53
C ASP A 507 28.07 -1.48 -26.98
N ILE A 508 28.26 -2.73 -26.59
CA ILE A 508 27.24 -3.55 -25.92
C ILE A 508 27.78 -4.08 -24.61
N TYR A 509 27.02 -3.88 -23.54
CA TYR A 509 27.34 -4.44 -22.23
C TYR A 509 26.55 -5.74 -22.04
N PRO A 510 27.20 -6.92 -22.02
CA PRO A 510 26.51 -8.21 -22.03
C PRO A 510 26.07 -8.65 -20.63
N PHE A 511 24.76 -8.72 -20.39
CA PHE A 511 24.17 -9.28 -19.17
C PHE A 511 22.67 -9.60 -19.36
N ASP A 512 22.08 -10.28 -18.37
CA ASP A 512 20.66 -10.61 -18.37
C ASP A 512 19.84 -9.40 -17.92
N PHE A 513 19.26 -8.69 -18.89
CA PHE A 513 18.65 -7.37 -18.72
C PHE A 513 17.15 -7.48 -18.41
N LEU A 514 16.69 -6.81 -17.35
CA LEU A 514 15.26 -6.62 -17.06
C LEU A 514 14.78 -5.20 -17.37
N HIS A 515 15.39 -4.19 -16.75
CA HIS A 515 14.97 -2.78 -16.82
C HIS A 515 16.16 -1.84 -16.59
N LEU A 516 16.05 -0.58 -17.02
CA LEU A 516 17.02 0.48 -16.76
C LEU A 516 16.39 1.80 -16.30
N TRP A 517 17.14 2.56 -15.52
CA TRP A 517 16.86 3.94 -15.12
C TRP A 517 18.12 4.77 -15.30
N ILE A 518 17.97 5.94 -15.91
CA ILE A 518 19.07 6.89 -16.07
C ILE A 518 18.77 8.12 -15.22
N PHE A 519 19.73 8.46 -14.36
CA PHE A 519 19.85 9.73 -13.66
C PHE A 519 21.11 10.41 -14.19
N ASP A 520 21.18 11.75 -14.17
CA ASP A 520 22.24 12.56 -14.81
C ASP A 520 23.64 11.90 -14.87
N ASP A 521 24.12 11.39 -13.74
CA ASP A 521 25.43 10.76 -13.50
C ASP A 521 25.36 9.24 -13.18
N LEU A 522 24.21 8.58 -13.27
CA LEU A 522 24.03 7.19 -12.84
C LEU A 522 23.07 6.40 -13.75
N LEU A 523 23.53 5.24 -14.22
CA LEU A 523 22.69 4.21 -14.81
C LEU A 523 22.44 3.13 -13.76
N VAL A 524 21.17 2.89 -13.45
CA VAL A 524 20.72 1.74 -12.67
C VAL A 524 20.10 0.74 -13.62
N THR A 525 20.50 -0.51 -13.54
CA THR A 525 19.85 -1.60 -14.27
C THR A 525 19.57 -2.77 -13.34
N ALA A 526 18.71 -3.69 -13.75
CA ALA A 526 18.34 -4.87 -12.97
C ALA A 526 18.55 -6.17 -13.75
N ASP A 527 18.97 -7.22 -13.05
CA ASP A 527 18.88 -8.61 -13.50
C ASP A 527 17.97 -9.43 -12.55
N SER A 528 17.86 -10.74 -12.76
CA SER A 528 17.00 -11.61 -11.93
C SER A 528 17.43 -11.73 -10.45
N GLN A 529 18.58 -11.17 -10.06
CA GLN A 529 19.23 -11.32 -8.76
C GLN A 529 19.50 -9.98 -8.04
N ALA A 530 19.82 -8.90 -8.76
CA ALA A 530 20.31 -7.64 -8.17
C ALA A 530 20.01 -6.41 -9.03
N TYR A 531 20.08 -5.23 -8.41
CA TYR A 531 20.31 -3.98 -9.13
C TYR A 531 21.81 -3.74 -9.32
N ILE A 532 22.17 -3.16 -10.44
CA ILE A 532 23.53 -2.93 -10.91
C ILE A 532 23.69 -1.44 -11.19
N LEU A 533 24.75 -0.85 -10.62
CA LEU A 533 24.99 0.60 -10.66
C LEU A 533 26.20 0.91 -11.55
N PHE A 534 25.99 1.78 -12.53
CA PHE A 534 27.01 2.29 -13.44
C PHE A 534 27.16 3.80 -13.30
N ASP A 535 28.37 4.26 -13.06
CA ASP A 535 28.72 5.68 -13.09
C ASP A 535 28.72 6.19 -14.54
N LEU A 536 27.93 7.25 -14.76
CA LEU A 536 27.80 7.97 -16.03
C LEU A 536 28.48 9.35 -16.03
N SER A 537 29.39 9.63 -15.11
CA SER A 537 30.25 10.83 -15.18
C SER A 537 31.01 10.95 -16.51
N GLN A 538 31.20 9.81 -17.20
CA GLN A 538 31.55 9.75 -18.62
C GLN A 538 30.51 8.89 -19.36
N PRO A 539 29.41 9.47 -19.87
CA PRO A 539 28.30 8.70 -20.45
C PRO A 539 28.72 7.77 -21.59
N GLN A 540 29.70 8.17 -22.41
CA GLN A 540 30.24 7.30 -23.47
C GLN A 540 30.97 6.04 -22.97
N ASN A 541 31.32 5.96 -21.69
CA ASN A 541 32.06 4.85 -21.10
C ASN A 541 31.55 4.56 -19.67
N PRO A 542 30.36 3.96 -19.53
CA PRO A 542 29.78 3.65 -18.22
C PRO A 542 30.69 2.69 -17.44
N VAL A 543 30.97 3.04 -16.18
CA VAL A 543 31.84 2.24 -15.32
C VAL A 543 30.99 1.54 -14.27
N LEU A 544 31.07 0.20 -14.22
CA LEU A 544 30.43 -0.58 -13.15
C LEU A 544 31.01 -0.16 -11.79
N GLN A 545 30.15 0.32 -10.88
CA GLN A 545 30.56 0.76 -9.55
C GLN A 545 30.09 -0.19 -8.45
N GLY A 546 28.90 -0.76 -8.56
CA GLY A 546 28.30 -1.47 -7.44
C GLY A 546 27.10 -2.35 -7.79
N LEU A 547 26.70 -3.15 -6.79
CA LEU A 547 25.53 -4.02 -6.84
C LEU A 547 24.71 -3.81 -5.57
N LEU A 548 23.39 -3.70 -5.71
CA LEU A 548 22.46 -3.81 -4.59
C LEU A 548 22.01 -5.26 -4.51
N GLY A 549 22.41 -5.96 -3.45
CA GLY A 549 22.15 -7.39 -3.21
C GLY A 549 20.70 -7.75 -2.90
N ILE A 550 19.74 -7.00 -3.43
CA ILE A 550 18.31 -7.24 -3.33
C ILE A 550 17.77 -7.69 -4.67
N ARG A 551 16.96 -8.75 -4.64
CA ARG A 551 16.32 -9.28 -5.84
C ARG A 551 15.24 -8.32 -6.34
N PRO A 552 15.31 -7.81 -7.58
CA PRO A 552 14.27 -6.97 -8.16
C PRO A 552 12.95 -7.73 -8.37
N SER A 553 11.84 -7.01 -8.44
CA SER A 553 10.55 -7.57 -8.88
C SER A 553 10.58 -7.85 -10.39
N SER A 554 9.51 -8.43 -10.93
CA SER A 554 9.40 -8.62 -12.39
C SER A 554 9.29 -7.30 -13.16
N TRP A 555 8.97 -6.20 -12.48
CA TRP A 555 8.77 -4.87 -13.04
C TRP A 555 9.23 -3.83 -12.03
N PRO A 556 10.54 -3.77 -11.74
CA PRO A 556 11.07 -2.97 -10.65
C PRO A 556 10.83 -1.49 -10.95
N GLN A 557 10.93 -0.64 -9.93
CA GLN A 557 10.88 0.82 -10.08
C GLN A 557 12.00 1.45 -9.28
N VAL A 558 12.58 2.52 -9.82
CA VAL A 558 13.70 3.23 -9.20
C VAL A 558 13.55 4.74 -9.35
N THR A 559 13.74 5.48 -8.27
CA THR A 559 13.96 6.94 -8.31
C THR A 559 15.13 7.35 -7.42
N ARG A 560 15.59 8.58 -7.58
CA ARG A 560 16.76 9.12 -6.90
C ARG A 560 16.54 10.54 -6.40
N ARG A 561 17.13 10.85 -5.25
CA ARG A 561 17.28 12.19 -4.67
C ARG A 561 18.67 12.31 -4.07
N GLY A 562 19.53 13.12 -4.67
CA GLY A 562 20.92 13.25 -4.20
C GLY A 562 21.60 11.88 -4.13
N ASN A 563 22.06 11.48 -2.94
CA ASN A 563 22.72 10.19 -2.71
C ASN A 563 21.76 9.08 -2.30
N PHE A 564 20.45 9.28 -2.32
CA PHE A 564 19.49 8.24 -1.95
C PHE A 564 18.84 7.66 -3.19
N LEU A 565 18.76 6.33 -3.24
CA LEU A 565 18.13 5.55 -4.29
C LEU A 565 16.97 4.75 -3.70
N TRP A 566 15.77 4.99 -4.21
CA TRP A 566 14.56 4.26 -3.85
C TRP A 566 14.35 3.15 -4.86
N THR A 567 14.17 1.92 -4.38
CA THR A 567 14.06 0.73 -5.25
C THR A 567 13.01 -0.24 -4.71
N GLU A 568 12.43 -1.05 -5.59
CA GLU A 568 11.51 -2.13 -5.19
C GLU A 568 12.26 -3.47 -5.02
N ARG A 569 11.88 -4.27 -4.01
CA ARG A 569 12.32 -5.68 -3.92
C ARG A 569 11.26 -6.63 -4.51
N PHE A 570 11.62 -7.88 -4.82
CA PHE A 570 10.73 -8.94 -5.34
C PHE A 570 9.43 -9.16 -4.54
N VAL A 571 9.35 -8.65 -3.31
CA VAL A 571 8.16 -8.72 -2.44
C VAL A 571 7.43 -7.36 -2.37
N GLY A 572 7.63 -6.47 -3.34
CA GLY A 572 6.96 -5.17 -3.41
C GLY A 572 7.55 -4.05 -2.60
N GLN A 573 8.36 -4.38 -1.60
CA GLN A 573 8.76 -3.43 -0.56
C GLN A 573 9.66 -2.33 -1.14
N LEU A 574 9.38 -1.09 -0.75
CA LEU A 574 10.20 0.07 -1.08
C LEU A 574 11.40 0.12 -0.13
N HIS A 575 12.60 0.01 -0.70
CA HIS A 575 13.87 0.12 0.00
C HIS A 575 14.59 1.40 -0.42
N VAL A 576 15.29 2.02 0.53
CA VAL A 576 16.10 3.22 0.30
C VAL A 576 17.56 2.86 0.54
N PHE A 577 18.42 3.20 -0.41
CA PHE A 577 19.86 3.00 -0.31
C PHE A 577 20.57 4.35 -0.36
N ASN A 578 21.45 4.60 0.62
CA ASN A 578 22.46 5.63 0.50
C ASN A 578 23.59 5.10 -0.40
N ILE A 579 23.80 5.79 -1.53
CA ILE A 579 24.76 5.48 -2.58
C ILE A 579 25.88 6.53 -2.67
N GLU A 580 26.17 7.26 -1.59
CA GLU A 580 27.31 8.19 -1.52
C GLU A 580 28.64 7.50 -1.86
N ASP A 581 28.84 6.27 -1.36
CA ASP A 581 29.88 5.35 -1.83
C ASP A 581 29.25 4.20 -2.61
N PHE A 582 29.31 4.28 -3.94
CA PHE A 582 28.78 3.23 -4.82
C PHE A 582 29.38 1.84 -4.58
N ASN A 583 30.59 1.74 -4.01
CA ASN A 583 31.22 0.46 -3.72
C ASN A 583 30.68 -0.17 -2.43
N ASN A 584 30.03 0.62 -1.58
CA ASN A 584 29.47 0.20 -0.31
C ASN A 584 28.12 0.89 -0.04
N PRO A 585 27.10 0.62 -0.87
CA PRO A 585 25.77 1.16 -0.68
C PRO A 585 25.19 0.65 0.64
N VAL A 586 24.63 1.56 1.44
CA VAL A 586 24.05 1.25 2.75
C VAL A 586 22.54 1.37 2.67
N GLU A 587 21.83 0.31 3.06
CA GLU A 587 20.37 0.36 3.18
C GLU A 587 19.99 1.27 4.36
N ALA A 588 19.23 2.33 4.08
CA ALA A 588 18.71 3.20 5.11
C ALA A 588 17.56 2.49 5.87
N PRO A 589 17.49 2.59 7.20
CA PRO A 589 16.38 2.03 7.97
C PRO A 589 15.07 2.74 7.60
N GLY A 590 13.96 1.99 7.54
CA GLY A 590 12.63 2.56 7.24
C GLY A 590 11.99 2.10 5.93
N ALA A 591 12.32 0.89 5.45
CA ALA A 591 11.64 0.30 4.30
C ALA A 591 10.11 0.28 4.51
N LEU A 592 9.37 0.90 3.60
CA LEU A 592 7.93 0.79 3.57
C LEU A 592 7.60 -0.59 3.01
N GLY A 593 6.97 -1.45 3.83
CA GLY A 593 6.52 -2.78 3.43
C GLY A 593 5.35 -2.78 2.44
N ILE A 594 5.26 -1.78 1.56
CA ILE A 594 4.13 -1.52 0.67
C ILE A 594 4.55 -1.84 -0.75
N HIS A 595 3.74 -2.64 -1.45
CA HIS A 595 3.90 -2.93 -2.87
C HIS A 595 3.65 -1.69 -3.72
N ILE A 596 4.63 -1.31 -4.55
CA ILE A 596 4.56 -0.17 -5.47
C ILE A 596 4.39 -0.63 -6.93
N ASP A 597 3.56 0.08 -7.69
CA ASP A 597 3.47 -0.03 -9.14
C ASP A 597 4.37 0.95 -9.85
N ASP A 598 4.29 2.18 -9.41
CA ASP A 598 5.07 3.25 -9.97
C ASP A 598 5.41 4.23 -8.88
N LEU A 599 6.48 4.96 -9.09
CA LEU A 599 6.91 5.97 -8.15
C LEU A 599 7.55 7.13 -8.90
N VAL A 600 7.18 8.33 -8.50
CA VAL A 600 7.79 9.55 -9.02
C VAL A 600 8.14 10.46 -7.86
N LEU A 601 9.37 10.97 -7.91
CA LEU A 601 9.84 11.96 -6.95
C LEU A 601 9.94 13.30 -7.67
N LYS A 602 9.36 14.32 -7.05
CA LYS A 602 9.54 15.71 -7.45
C LYS A 602 9.93 16.54 -6.23
N ASP A 603 11.11 17.13 -6.28
CA ASP A 603 11.66 17.93 -5.18
C ASP A 603 11.77 17.12 -3.87
N ASP A 604 10.91 17.41 -2.89
CA ASP A 604 10.75 16.67 -1.64
C ASP A 604 9.46 15.82 -1.61
N LEU A 605 8.66 15.81 -2.68
CA LEU A 605 7.40 15.07 -2.76
C LEU A 605 7.60 13.74 -3.47
N LEU A 606 7.36 12.65 -2.76
CA LEU A 606 7.34 11.30 -3.28
C LEU A 606 5.90 10.85 -3.49
N PHE A 607 5.53 10.59 -4.74
CA PHE A 607 4.26 9.99 -5.11
C PHE A 607 4.48 8.52 -5.42
N LEU A 608 3.66 7.66 -4.83
CA LEU A 608 3.72 6.23 -5.01
C LEU A 608 2.37 5.76 -5.55
N GLY A 609 2.34 5.20 -6.76
CA GLY A 609 1.24 4.37 -7.20
C GLY A 609 1.41 3.02 -6.52
N LEU A 610 0.47 2.63 -5.64
CA LEU A 610 0.64 1.41 -4.86
C LEU A 610 -0.28 0.32 -5.37
N TYR A 611 0.17 -0.91 -5.16
CA TYR A 611 -0.73 -2.02 -5.05
C TYR A 611 -1.59 -1.81 -3.80
N CYS A 612 -2.86 -2.19 -3.86
CA CYS A 612 -3.74 -2.36 -2.70
C CYS A 612 -2.93 -2.64 -1.41
N PRO A 613 -3.04 -1.82 -0.34
CA PRO A 613 -4.23 -1.08 0.09
C PRO A 613 -4.34 0.43 -0.28
N GLN A 614 -3.46 1.01 -1.09
CA GLN A 614 -3.38 2.48 -1.25
C GLN A 614 -3.15 2.95 -2.70
N ASN A 615 -4.19 3.15 -3.51
CA ASN A 615 -4.02 3.34 -4.96
C ASN A 615 -3.06 4.47 -5.38
N LEU A 616 -2.93 5.54 -4.58
CA LEU A 616 -1.88 6.54 -4.70
C LEU A 616 -1.54 7.10 -3.30
N ALA A 617 -0.27 7.16 -2.93
CA ALA A 617 0.19 7.81 -1.71
C ALA A 617 1.13 8.97 -2.01
N ALA A 618 1.07 10.02 -1.19
CA ALA A 618 2.02 11.11 -1.23
C ALA A 618 2.75 11.22 0.10
N TYR A 619 4.07 11.39 0.03
CA TYR A 619 4.95 11.59 1.16
C TYR A 619 5.83 12.82 0.93
N ARG A 620 6.13 13.55 2.01
CA ARG A 620 7.25 14.46 2.02
C ARG A 620 8.49 13.70 2.50
N VAL A 621 9.51 13.69 1.67
CA VAL A 621 10.82 13.11 1.95
C VAL A 621 11.66 14.15 2.69
N ARG A 622 12.05 13.84 3.93
CA ARG A 622 13.03 14.63 4.69
C ARG A 622 14.34 13.84 4.71
N ALA A 623 15.41 14.45 4.22
CA ALA A 623 16.75 13.90 4.37
C ALA A 623 17.26 14.34 5.75
N CYS A 624 17.44 13.38 6.65
CA CYS A 624 17.99 13.62 7.96
C CYS A 624 19.51 13.50 7.87
N GLY A 625 20.23 14.47 8.45
CA GLY A 625 21.66 14.35 8.64
C GLY A 625 21.99 13.26 9.66
N THR A 626 23.24 13.22 10.11
CA THR A 626 23.65 12.26 11.15
C THR A 626 22.83 12.48 12.43
N ALA A 627 22.19 11.42 12.95
CA ALA A 627 21.36 11.47 14.15
C ALA A 627 22.09 12.12 15.34
N LEU A 628 21.39 12.99 16.07
CA LEU A 628 21.91 13.70 17.21
C LEU A 628 22.13 12.76 18.39
N GLN A 629 23.28 12.86 19.04
CA GLN A 629 23.54 12.27 20.34
C GLN A 629 24.26 13.27 21.22
N VAL A 630 23.77 13.50 22.44
CA VAL A 630 24.40 14.42 23.40
C VAL A 630 24.91 13.65 24.62
N SER A 631 26.17 13.89 24.98
CA SER A 631 26.75 13.38 26.22
C SER A 631 26.17 14.12 27.43
N PRO A 632 25.78 13.43 28.52
CA PRO A 632 25.32 14.10 29.73
C PRO A 632 26.43 14.94 30.35
N LEU A 633 26.07 16.11 30.89
CA LEU A 633 26.99 16.97 31.61
C LEU A 633 26.95 16.68 33.12
N GLU A 634 28.12 16.63 33.76
CA GLU A 634 28.21 16.59 35.22
C GLU A 634 27.96 17.97 35.83
N ASP A 635 27.43 17.99 37.06
CA ASP A 635 27.24 19.21 37.85
C ASP A 635 28.51 20.08 37.92
N ARG A 636 28.34 21.40 37.90
CA ARG A 636 29.42 22.38 37.79
C ARG A 636 29.40 23.40 38.93
N PHE A 637 30.59 23.92 39.24
CA PHE A 637 30.77 25.05 40.15
C PHE A 637 31.21 26.30 39.38
N ALA A 638 30.56 27.44 39.62
CA ALA A 638 30.93 28.73 39.08
C ALA A 638 31.53 29.62 40.18
N CYS A 639 32.70 30.19 39.91
CA CYS A 639 33.29 31.22 40.76
C CYS A 639 32.57 32.55 40.53
N ILE A 640 31.99 33.12 41.59
CA ILE A 640 31.33 34.43 41.50
C ILE A 640 32.32 35.48 40.97
N GLY A 641 31.96 36.15 39.88
CA GLY A 641 32.76 37.19 39.24
C GLY A 641 33.82 36.71 38.24
N GLU A 642 34.01 35.40 38.04
CA GLU A 642 34.90 34.85 37.00
C GLU A 642 34.08 34.20 35.89
N PRO A 643 34.36 34.48 34.60
CA PRO A 643 33.58 33.96 33.49
C PRO A 643 33.65 32.42 33.43
N LEU A 644 32.51 31.80 33.13
CA LEU A 644 32.39 30.35 32.95
C LEU A 644 31.83 30.06 31.55
N THR A 645 32.47 29.12 30.85
CA THR A 645 31.96 28.53 29.60
C THR A 645 31.65 27.06 29.84
N VAL A 646 30.45 26.62 29.45
CA VAL A 646 30.05 25.21 29.43
C VAL A 646 29.81 24.81 27.98
N SER A 647 30.62 23.91 27.45
CA SER A 647 30.51 23.41 26.07
C SER A 647 29.83 22.04 26.06
N LEU A 648 28.97 21.80 25.08
CA LEU A 648 28.35 20.50 24.82
C LEU A 648 29.30 19.58 24.07
N ASP A 649 29.22 18.29 24.36
CA ASP A 649 29.81 17.22 23.56
C ASP A 649 28.66 16.44 22.91
N PHE A 650 28.55 16.55 21.59
CA PHE A 650 27.49 15.92 20.81
C PHE A 650 28.00 15.40 19.47
N LEU A 651 27.30 14.41 18.92
CA LEU A 651 27.45 13.90 17.57
C LEU A 651 26.19 14.27 16.77
N GLY A 652 26.33 14.43 15.45
CA GLY A 652 25.20 14.72 14.54
C GLY A 652 25.24 16.12 13.94
N ASP A 653 24.39 16.36 12.94
CA ASP A 653 24.32 17.63 12.20
C ASP A 653 23.31 18.60 12.85
N ALA A 654 23.70 19.23 13.97
CA ALA A 654 22.83 20.18 14.67
C ALA A 654 22.61 21.48 13.87
N THR A 655 21.36 21.90 13.74
CA THR A 655 20.95 23.16 13.08
C THR A 655 20.52 24.24 14.07
N GLY A 656 20.35 23.91 15.36
CA GLY A 656 20.01 24.88 16.40
C GLY A 656 20.28 24.43 17.83
N PHE A 657 20.39 25.41 18.73
CA PHE A 657 20.60 25.23 20.16
C PHE A 657 19.76 26.25 20.94
N GLN A 658 19.27 25.87 22.12
CA GLN A 658 18.67 26.80 23.08
C GLN A 658 18.91 26.34 24.52
N TRP A 659 19.57 27.18 25.32
CA TRP A 659 19.81 26.89 26.75
C TRP A 659 18.67 27.39 27.64
N TYR A 660 18.43 26.67 28.73
CA TYR A 660 17.40 26.95 29.73
C TYR A 660 17.99 26.94 31.14
N ARG A 661 17.43 27.78 32.02
CA ARG A 661 17.69 27.78 33.48
C ARG A 661 16.37 27.66 34.21
N ASP A 662 16.25 26.63 35.06
CA ASP A 662 15.06 26.32 35.86
C ASP A 662 13.76 26.26 35.03
N GLY A 663 13.87 25.83 33.77
CA GLY A 663 12.76 25.71 32.82
C GLY A 663 12.49 26.95 31.96
N GLU A 664 13.17 28.07 32.21
CA GLU A 664 13.02 29.31 31.42
C GLU A 664 14.18 29.48 30.43
N PRO A 665 13.92 29.92 29.18
CA PRO A 665 14.95 30.07 28.17
C PRO A 665 15.91 31.22 28.53
N ILE A 666 17.21 30.98 28.34
CA ILE A 666 18.25 32.00 28.51
C ILE A 666 18.37 32.75 27.19
N GLU A 667 18.00 34.03 27.19
CA GLU A 667 18.00 34.87 26.00
C GLU A 667 19.41 34.99 25.39
N GLY A 668 19.53 34.70 24.10
CA GLY A 668 20.80 34.78 23.35
C GLY A 668 21.74 33.58 23.50
N ALA A 669 21.43 32.63 24.39
CA ALA A 669 22.20 31.39 24.54
C ALA A 669 21.74 30.34 23.51
N VAL A 670 22.15 30.52 22.25
CA VAL A 670 21.71 29.74 21.08
C VAL A 670 22.86 29.04 20.35
N THR A 671 23.92 28.72 21.09
CA THR A 671 25.14 28.06 20.58
C THR A 671 25.42 26.78 21.36
N GLU A 672 26.33 25.94 20.86
CA GLU A 672 26.81 24.73 21.56
C GLU A 672 27.50 25.03 22.90
N GLU A 673 27.89 26.29 23.13
CA GLU A 673 28.44 26.77 24.39
C GLU A 673 27.46 27.69 25.13
N LEU A 674 27.33 27.48 26.44
CA LEU A 674 26.74 28.43 27.37
C LEU A 674 27.85 29.30 27.97
N VAL A 675 27.84 30.60 27.66
CA VAL A 675 28.78 31.57 28.24
C VAL A 675 28.09 32.38 29.33
N ILE A 676 28.68 32.38 30.53
CA ILE A 676 28.25 33.20 31.67
C ILE A 676 29.40 34.14 32.04
N ASP A 677 29.33 35.39 31.58
CA ASP A 677 30.43 36.36 31.69
C ASP A 677 30.76 36.76 33.14
N VAL A 678 29.72 36.94 33.96
CA VAL A 678 29.85 37.38 35.36
C VAL A 678 28.86 36.59 36.23
N PRO A 679 29.22 35.38 36.68
CA PRO A 679 28.38 34.60 37.58
C PRO A 679 28.15 35.35 38.91
N ASP A 680 26.93 35.29 39.43
CA ASP A 680 26.56 35.79 40.76
C ASP A 680 25.78 34.74 41.53
N SER A 681 25.32 35.08 42.74
CA SER A 681 24.58 34.12 43.59
C SER A 681 23.26 33.62 42.96
N SER A 682 22.69 34.34 41.99
CA SER A 682 21.49 33.96 41.26
C SER A 682 21.77 33.08 40.03
N THR A 683 23.04 32.86 39.69
CA THR A 683 23.45 31.96 38.62
C THR A 683 23.22 30.49 38.97
N SER A 684 23.11 30.14 40.26
CA SER A 684 22.80 28.77 40.68
C SER A 684 21.42 28.32 40.19
N GLY A 685 21.32 27.11 39.64
CA GLY A 685 20.06 26.56 39.12
C GLY A 685 20.25 25.25 38.36
N MET A 686 19.15 24.69 37.85
CA MET A 686 19.17 23.54 36.94
C MET A 686 19.24 24.03 35.49
N TYR A 687 20.24 23.55 34.75
CA TYR A 687 20.46 23.94 33.36
C TYR A 687 20.27 22.75 32.44
N HIS A 688 19.69 23.00 31.28
CA HIS A 688 19.68 22.05 30.16
C HIS A 688 19.77 22.81 28.83
N CYS A 689 20.11 22.08 27.77
CA CYS A 689 20.10 22.59 26.41
C CYS A 689 19.15 21.74 25.57
N VAL A 690 18.43 22.39 24.68
CA VAL A 690 17.66 21.76 23.61
C VAL A 690 18.47 21.89 22.33
N ILE A 691 18.77 20.75 21.70
CA ILE A 691 19.54 20.66 20.46
C ILE A 691 18.59 20.21 19.35
N THR A 692 18.55 20.92 18.23
CA THR A 692 17.67 20.63 17.10
C THR A 692 18.47 20.34 15.85
N ASN A 693 18.03 19.36 15.06
CA ASN A 693 18.37 19.24 13.64
C ASN A 693 17.08 19.30 12.79
N ASP A 694 17.19 19.01 11.50
CA ASP A 694 16.05 19.08 10.56
C ASP A 694 14.96 18.01 10.80
N CYS A 695 15.23 16.98 11.62
CA CYS A 695 14.35 15.84 11.85
C CYS A 695 14.00 15.57 13.33
N GLU A 696 14.79 16.06 14.28
CA GLU A 696 14.61 15.74 15.70
C GLU A 696 15.02 16.88 16.64
N GLU A 697 14.48 16.83 17.86
CA GLU A 697 14.84 17.69 18.98
C GLU A 697 15.25 16.82 20.17
N ILE A 698 16.46 17.02 20.69
CA ILE A 698 16.96 16.34 21.88
C ILE A 698 17.04 17.34 23.03
N VAL A 699 16.36 17.00 24.12
CA VAL A 699 16.50 17.68 25.41
C VAL A 699 17.61 16.98 26.19
N MET A 700 18.72 17.69 26.42
CA MET A 700 19.81 17.18 27.24
C MET A 700 19.33 16.94 28.68
N GLU A 701 19.84 15.88 29.33
CA GLU A 701 19.61 15.69 30.77
C GLU A 701 20.07 16.92 31.57
N PRO A 702 19.25 17.42 32.51
CA PRO A 702 19.58 18.64 33.24
C PRO A 702 20.70 18.40 34.24
N PHE A 703 21.64 19.35 34.33
CA PHE A 703 22.72 19.36 35.34
C PHE A 703 22.58 20.58 36.26
N GLN A 704 23.15 20.48 37.46
CA GLN A 704 23.14 21.55 38.44
C GLN A 704 24.38 22.45 38.28
N LEU A 705 24.16 23.76 38.21
CA LEU A 705 25.22 24.77 38.35
C LEU A 705 25.12 25.42 39.73
N ILE A 706 26.24 25.48 40.45
CA ILE A 706 26.33 26.09 41.78
C ILE A 706 27.32 27.24 41.75
N ALA A 707 26.84 28.47 41.93
CA ALA A 707 27.67 29.66 42.04
C ALA A 707 28.08 29.91 43.49
N THR A 708 29.38 29.98 43.75
CA THR A 708 29.94 30.20 45.09
C THR A 708 31.13 31.15 45.07
N GLN A 709 31.47 31.70 46.24
CA GLN A 709 32.69 32.48 46.41
C GLN A 709 33.89 31.52 46.30
N CYS A 710 34.75 31.74 45.30
CA CYS A 710 35.99 31.00 45.19
C CYS A 710 37.02 31.60 46.13
N GLU A 711 37.05 31.12 47.36
CA GLU A 711 38.14 31.44 48.27
C GLU A 711 39.40 30.72 47.77
N LEU A 712 40.40 31.51 47.35
CA LEU A 712 41.77 31.03 47.17
C LEU A 712 42.32 30.63 48.54
N THR A 713 42.02 29.42 49.02
CA THR A 713 42.81 28.83 50.09
C THR A 713 44.16 28.46 49.51
N SER A 714 45.18 29.30 49.78
CA SER A 714 46.58 28.95 49.56
C SER A 714 46.97 27.79 50.48
N GLY A 715 46.65 26.57 50.07
CA GLY A 715 47.16 25.34 50.65
C GLY A 715 48.36 24.86 49.84
N PHE A 716 49.50 24.62 50.48
CA PHE A 716 50.66 24.02 49.81
C PHE A 716 50.57 22.50 49.97
N ALA A 717 50.59 21.77 48.86
CA ALA A 717 50.67 20.32 48.86
C ALA A 717 52.10 19.87 49.21
N ILE A 718 52.24 18.94 50.15
CA ILE A 718 53.54 18.31 50.44
C ILE A 718 53.50 16.89 49.88
N TRP A 719 54.48 16.56 49.03
CA TRP A 719 54.65 15.21 48.48
C TRP A 719 55.38 14.31 49.48
N GLY A 720 54.74 13.21 49.88
CA GLY A 720 55.35 12.10 50.61
C GLY A 720 55.39 10.83 49.76
N GLN A 721 56.15 9.82 50.18
CA GLN A 721 56.35 8.58 49.41
C GLN A 721 55.08 7.74 49.17
N GLU A 722 53.97 8.02 49.88
CA GLU A 722 52.70 7.30 49.75
C GLU A 722 51.54 8.15 49.19
N GLY A 723 51.79 9.41 48.79
CA GLY A 723 50.77 10.30 48.21
C GLY A 723 50.84 11.75 48.67
N MET A 724 49.90 12.56 48.17
CA MET A 724 49.82 14.01 48.37
C MET A 724 48.94 14.35 49.58
N TRP A 725 49.46 15.19 50.50
CA TRP A 725 48.76 15.60 51.72
C TRP A 725 48.39 17.08 51.67
N PHE A 726 47.17 17.42 52.11
CA PHE A 726 46.70 18.79 52.25
C PHE A 726 46.59 19.17 53.73
N CYS A 727 47.25 20.25 54.15
CA CYS A 727 47.18 20.76 55.52
C CYS A 727 46.71 22.22 55.50
N SER A 728 45.67 22.53 56.29
CA SER A 728 45.16 23.89 56.55
C SER A 728 45.45 24.29 58.01
N SER A 729 45.72 25.58 58.26
CA SER A 729 45.97 26.13 59.60
C SER A 729 44.71 26.61 60.34
N GLU A 730 43.53 26.50 59.74
CA GLU A 730 42.25 26.87 60.38
C GLU A 730 41.29 25.68 60.32
N ALA A 731 40.63 25.39 61.44
CA ALA A 731 39.63 24.33 61.53
C ALA A 731 38.37 24.74 60.75
N PRO A 732 37.92 23.97 59.73
CA PRO A 732 36.69 24.29 59.03
C PRO A 732 35.48 24.07 59.93
N SER A 733 34.58 25.06 59.93
CA SER A 733 33.21 24.92 60.43
C SER A 733 32.43 23.88 59.61
N VAL A 734 31.43 23.26 60.23
CA VAL A 734 30.74 22.02 59.83
C VAL A 734 29.87 22.16 58.55
N LEU A 735 30.45 22.42 57.37
CA LEU A 735 29.69 22.31 56.10
C LEU A 735 30.50 21.81 54.88
N ASP A 736 31.81 21.63 54.97
CA ASP A 736 32.60 21.06 53.87
C ASP A 736 32.89 19.56 54.09
N TYR A 737 31.97 18.70 53.65
CA TYR A 737 32.27 17.27 53.44
C TYR A 737 31.40 16.70 52.32
N VAL A 738 31.96 16.65 51.10
CA VAL A 738 31.77 15.51 50.19
C VAL A 738 33.10 15.21 49.50
N ALA A 739 33.96 14.45 50.16
CA ALA A 739 34.88 13.50 49.53
C ALA A 739 35.43 12.52 50.59
N PHE A 740 35.35 11.23 50.29
CA PHE A 740 35.67 10.09 51.15
C PHE A 740 37.10 10.13 51.73
N VAL A 741 37.25 9.83 53.04
CA VAL A 741 38.45 9.14 53.55
C VAL A 741 38.06 8.09 54.59
N GLN A 742 38.46 6.85 54.27
CA GLN A 742 38.39 5.66 55.10
C GLN A 742 39.44 5.72 56.22
N ASN A 743 39.01 5.41 57.45
CA ASN A 743 39.79 5.16 58.67
C ASN A 743 40.57 6.33 59.29
N GLY A 744 40.11 6.71 60.49
CA GLY A 744 40.72 7.75 61.32
C GLY A 744 42.12 7.39 61.83
N ASN A 745 43.00 8.39 61.77
CA ASN A 745 43.99 8.75 62.77
C ASN A 745 44.48 10.18 62.47
N GLN A 746 44.72 10.97 63.51
CA GLN A 746 45.17 12.37 63.40
C GLN A 746 46.59 12.48 62.81
N CYS A 747 46.87 13.58 62.10
CA CYS A 747 48.16 13.90 61.48
C CYS A 747 49.35 13.73 62.44
N PRO A 748 50.50 13.19 61.99
CA PRO A 748 51.77 13.27 62.73
C PRO A 748 52.35 14.69 62.78
#